data_AF-A0A537X0V3-F1
#
_entry.id   AF-A0A537X0V3-F1
#
_cell.length_a   1.000
_cell.length_b   1.000
_cell.length_c   1.000
_cell.angle_alpha   90.00
_cell.angle_beta   90.00
_cell.angle_gamma   90.00
#
_symmetry.space_group_name_H-M   'P 1'
#
loop_
_entity.id
_entity.type
_entity.pdbx_description
1 polymer ?
#
loop_
_entity_poly.entity_id
_entity_poly.type
_entity_poly.pdbx_seq_one_letter_code
_entity_poly.pdbx_strand_id
1 'polypeptide(L)'
;MASGVTVRIRSVLGLASVMLLAGATSGTAPANAVTATAFVRVNQVGYPAASAKRAYLMASDVETGVTFSVNADGSPMFTGTVGADLGTWSTAYPHVYALDFTAFSTPGAYSIDVPGPIAATSPSFRIDTGSALYSHSLTNARSFYGNERDGAGYIPSALRTAPGHLNDQNAMTYLTPHANQSGHFKGDLSPLGVPIDASGGWWDAGDYLKFVQTSSYTEDLLLAGIRDLPAQMGVGSTTDFTAEAKFGVDWLIKMWDDQTRTLYYQVGIGTGNAKTRGDHDIWRLPQDDDTYGGADPVFRYIRNRPVFRAGPPGSAVSPNLAGRDAAAFAQCFLVFKTSDPALATDCLRSAEHIFDLANTAPTKLLTVIPFSFYPETEWRDDLELGATELYFAVASGGLPSGLVHTDPAFYLSQAAHWANAYITGPNDATDTLNLYDVSGLAHYDLSLALQQAGDPAGLETTRAALLADLKKQLDAADAQAATDPFGFGFPWDTWDTTSHGAGLSVMAAEYDTLVGAGTYANQEMGWLSNILGANGWGSSFIVGDGSTFPHCMQHQVTNIVGTLDGSPPILAGAAVEGPNGTIYSGSLTGMRRCPPDGIDVFAPFNGKTARFKDNVESFSTVEPAIDLTASSPLAFAWQIHGTPPPTPGGGGPVTVVTIQFDDGNSDQLNALPLLSARNMAATFYINSGFIGDASHLSVADLHSLFSAGNEIAGHTIDHANIKKLKTAEARYEVCTDRNTILGWGFPVTSFAYPYGSYDAGSELVVHDCGYNSGRGVSGVDDTKTFAETIPPLDAYGLRMTPSIKQGTTMATVEGYVTAAETHGGGWVQLLIHHLCDQCDAYSTTVPDFTAFLDWLQGEVASGGVVVKTTDEVIGGTVQPPVAP
;
A
#
# COMPACT_ATOMS: atom_id res chain seq x y z
N MET A 1 28.58 -18.19 41.51
CA MET A 1 28.73 -19.24 42.54
C MET A 1 27.90 -18.84 43.76
N ALA A 2 26.90 -19.66 44.10
CA ALA A 2 26.16 -19.79 45.37
C ALA A 2 24.87 -20.54 45.01
N SER A 3 24.80 -21.86 45.25
CA SER A 3 24.29 -22.49 46.47
C SER A 3 22.80 -22.25 46.68
N GLY A 4 22.03 -23.33 46.55
CA GLY A 4 20.57 -23.32 46.57
C GLY A 4 19.96 -23.61 47.94
N VAL A 5 18.63 -23.58 47.97
CA VAL A 5 17.79 -24.27 48.96
C VAL A 5 16.51 -24.73 48.25
N THR A 6 16.24 -26.03 48.35
CA THR A 6 15.05 -26.73 47.85
C THR A 6 14.14 -27.04 49.04
N VAL A 7 12.82 -26.91 48.88
CA VAL A 7 11.84 -27.48 49.84
C VAL A 7 10.89 -28.40 49.08
N ARG A 8 10.85 -29.67 49.51
CA ARG A 8 9.95 -30.74 49.07
C ARG A 8 8.68 -30.75 49.93
N ILE A 9 7.53 -31.07 49.33
CA ILE A 9 6.32 -31.49 50.06
C ILE A 9 5.99 -32.95 49.70
N ARG A 10 5.72 -33.74 50.73
CA ARG A 10 5.45 -35.19 50.73
C ARG A 10 3.95 -35.47 50.65
N SER A 11 3.60 -36.53 49.94
CA SER A 11 2.29 -37.20 49.90
C SER A 11 2.00 -37.96 51.20
N VAL A 12 0.72 -38.02 51.61
CA VAL A 12 0.20 -38.97 52.60
C VAL A 12 -1.13 -39.55 52.11
N LEU A 13 -1.21 -40.87 52.03
CA LEU A 13 -2.42 -41.69 51.85
C LEU A 13 -3.06 -42.00 53.22
N GLY A 14 -4.39 -42.12 53.27
CA GLY A 14 -5.15 -42.61 54.44
C GLY A 14 -6.49 -43.25 54.04
N LEU A 15 -6.80 -44.40 54.65
CA LEU A 15 -7.76 -45.45 54.26
C LEU A 15 -9.27 -45.15 54.39
N ALA A 16 -10.01 -45.70 53.42
CA ALA A 16 -11.23 -46.57 53.44
C ALA A 16 -12.28 -46.54 54.57
N SER A 17 -13.56 -46.55 54.15
CA SER A 17 -14.68 -47.23 54.84
C SER A 17 -15.72 -47.72 53.82
N VAL A 18 -16.22 -48.93 54.06
CA VAL A 18 -17.14 -49.75 53.24
C VAL A 18 -18.60 -49.46 53.63
N MET A 19 -19.57 -49.47 52.69
CA MET A 19 -20.86 -50.17 52.84
C MET A 19 -21.76 -50.16 51.58
N LEU A 20 -22.21 -51.39 51.25
CA LEU A 20 -23.42 -51.88 50.57
C LEU A 20 -23.73 -51.55 49.09
N LEU A 21 -23.75 -52.63 48.30
CA LEU A 21 -24.48 -52.78 47.04
C LEU A 21 -26.00 -52.78 47.26
N ALA A 22 -26.70 -51.99 46.44
CA ALA A 22 -28.05 -52.33 45.94
C ALA A 22 -28.11 -51.90 44.46
N GLY A 23 -28.42 -52.85 43.58
CA GLY A 23 -28.45 -52.62 42.14
C GLY A 23 -29.69 -51.86 41.68
N ALA A 24 -29.51 -50.98 40.69
CA ALA A 24 -30.58 -50.54 39.78
C ALA A 24 -29.96 -49.94 38.50
N THR A 25 -30.20 -50.64 37.39
CA THR A 25 -30.34 -50.15 36.00
C THR A 25 -29.40 -49.07 35.47
N SER A 26 -28.59 -49.48 34.51
CA SER A 26 -27.92 -48.67 33.48
C SER A 26 -28.82 -47.58 32.88
N GLY A 27 -28.59 -46.34 33.30
CA GLY A 27 -28.92 -45.15 32.54
C GLY A 27 -27.61 -44.51 32.09
N THR A 28 -27.26 -44.66 30.82
CA THR A 28 -26.24 -43.83 30.18
C THR A 28 -26.71 -42.38 30.26
N ALA A 29 -26.03 -41.55 31.05
CA ALA A 29 -26.17 -40.11 30.92
C ALA A 29 -25.86 -39.75 29.46
N PRO A 30 -26.68 -38.94 28.77
CA PRO A 30 -26.32 -38.48 27.45
C PRO A 30 -24.98 -37.76 27.58
N ALA A 31 -24.01 -38.15 26.75
CA ALA A 31 -22.82 -37.35 26.55
C ALA A 31 -23.29 -35.93 26.24
N ASN A 32 -22.73 -34.92 26.93
CA ASN A 32 -22.99 -33.52 26.63
C ASN A 32 -22.72 -33.32 25.13
N ALA A 33 -23.78 -33.21 24.33
CA ALA A 33 -23.67 -32.82 22.94
C ALA A 33 -23.12 -31.40 22.93
N VAL A 34 -21.88 -31.22 22.50
CA VAL A 34 -21.33 -29.90 22.21
C VAL A 34 -22.24 -29.30 21.15
N THR A 35 -22.90 -28.19 21.46
CA THR A 35 -23.76 -27.49 20.51
C THR A 35 -22.90 -27.05 19.33
N ALA A 36 -23.30 -27.43 18.12
CA ALA A 36 -22.58 -27.06 16.91
C ALA A 36 -22.62 -25.52 16.71
N THR A 37 -21.53 -24.93 16.23
CA THR A 37 -21.34 -23.47 16.08
C THR A 37 -20.68 -23.14 14.75
N ALA A 38 -21.06 -21.99 14.17
CA ALA A 38 -20.51 -21.51 12.92
C ALA A 38 -20.40 -19.97 12.93
N PHE A 39 -19.44 -19.44 12.18
CA PHE A 39 -19.10 -18.01 12.16
C PHE A 39 -18.83 -17.56 10.72
N VAL A 40 -19.43 -16.44 10.31
CA VAL A 40 -19.10 -15.79 9.04
C VAL A 40 -18.04 -14.72 9.27
N ARG A 41 -16.92 -14.81 8.53
CA ARG A 41 -15.75 -13.93 8.62
C ARG A 41 -15.66 -13.08 7.36
N VAL A 42 -15.58 -11.77 7.53
CA VAL A 42 -15.63 -10.77 6.45
C VAL A 42 -14.51 -9.76 6.63
N ASN A 43 -14.14 -9.07 5.56
CA ASN A 43 -13.45 -7.79 5.67
C ASN A 43 -14.40 -6.80 6.35
N GLN A 44 -14.05 -6.34 7.56
CA GLN A 44 -14.94 -5.51 8.36
C GLN A 44 -14.93 -4.03 7.93
N VAL A 45 -13.94 -3.60 7.15
CA VAL A 45 -13.95 -2.28 6.50
C VAL A 45 -14.86 -2.33 5.27
N GLY A 46 -14.69 -3.35 4.43
CA GLY A 46 -15.56 -3.62 3.29
C GLY A 46 -14.82 -4.12 2.05
N TYR A 47 -15.52 -4.10 0.92
CA TYR A 47 -15.02 -4.60 -0.37
C TYR A 47 -15.27 -3.57 -1.48
N PRO A 48 -14.26 -3.17 -2.26
CA PRO A 48 -14.49 -2.36 -3.45
C PRO A 48 -15.50 -3.01 -4.42
N ALA A 49 -16.38 -2.21 -5.00
CA ALA A 49 -17.45 -2.71 -5.87
C ALA A 49 -16.92 -3.49 -7.09
N ALA A 50 -15.78 -3.07 -7.63
CA ALA A 50 -15.13 -3.69 -8.79
C ALA A 50 -14.18 -4.86 -8.44
N SER A 51 -13.85 -5.07 -7.16
CA SER A 51 -12.87 -6.09 -6.76
C SER A 51 -13.52 -7.46 -6.53
N ALA A 52 -12.68 -8.48 -6.38
CA ALA A 52 -13.12 -9.75 -5.83
C ALA A 52 -13.61 -9.59 -4.39
N LYS A 53 -14.62 -10.41 -4.04
CA LYS A 53 -15.29 -10.35 -2.74
C LYS A 53 -15.50 -11.76 -2.24
N ARG A 54 -14.75 -12.10 -1.19
CA ARG A 54 -14.82 -13.38 -0.51
C ARG A 54 -14.96 -13.16 0.99
N ALA A 55 -15.92 -13.89 1.56
CA ALA A 55 -16.04 -14.12 2.99
C ALA A 55 -15.83 -15.61 3.28
N TYR A 56 -15.75 -15.97 4.55
CA TYR A 56 -15.55 -17.36 4.97
C TYR A 56 -16.59 -17.79 5.98
N LEU A 57 -17.11 -19.01 5.83
CA LEU A 57 -17.91 -19.68 6.86
C LEU A 57 -17.02 -20.70 7.57
N MET A 58 -16.72 -20.46 8.85
CA MET A 58 -15.97 -21.38 9.71
C MET A 58 -16.95 -22.12 10.62
N ALA A 59 -17.01 -23.45 10.52
CA ALA A 59 -18.05 -24.26 11.16
C ALA A 59 -17.49 -25.48 11.92
N SER A 60 -18.20 -25.88 12.98
CA SER A 60 -17.85 -27.06 13.78
C SER A 60 -18.35 -28.38 13.18
N ASP A 61 -19.20 -28.33 12.15
CA ASP A 61 -19.77 -29.48 11.43
C ASP A 61 -19.98 -29.13 9.95
N VAL A 62 -20.39 -30.10 9.13
CA VAL A 62 -20.51 -29.98 7.67
C VAL A 62 -21.67 -29.08 7.26
N GLU A 63 -21.40 -28.09 6.41
CA GLU A 63 -22.35 -27.10 5.87
C GLU A 63 -22.46 -27.15 4.32
N THR A 64 -22.06 -28.27 3.70
CA THR A 64 -22.07 -28.42 2.23
C THR A 64 -23.48 -28.39 1.63
N GLY A 65 -23.65 -27.67 0.51
CA GLY A 65 -24.93 -27.61 -0.22
C GLY A 65 -25.93 -26.60 0.37
N VAL A 66 -25.49 -25.80 1.34
CA VAL A 66 -26.24 -24.69 1.94
C VAL A 66 -26.10 -23.44 1.07
N THR A 67 -27.09 -22.55 1.11
CA THR A 67 -27.02 -21.22 0.48
C THR A 67 -26.67 -20.15 1.50
N PHE A 68 -26.08 -19.04 1.07
CA PHE A 68 -25.94 -17.84 1.88
C PHE A 68 -26.63 -16.66 1.18
N SER A 69 -26.95 -15.60 1.92
CA SER A 69 -27.44 -14.35 1.34
C SER A 69 -26.66 -13.15 1.85
N VAL A 70 -26.44 -12.18 0.97
CA VAL A 70 -25.95 -10.84 1.32
C VAL A 70 -27.18 -9.95 1.50
N ASN A 71 -27.35 -9.39 2.69
CA ASN A 71 -28.59 -8.74 3.10
C ASN A 71 -28.36 -7.26 3.40
N ALA A 72 -29.29 -6.40 2.96
CA ALA A 72 -29.40 -5.01 3.40
C ALA A 72 -30.61 -4.89 4.33
N ASP A 73 -30.40 -4.39 5.55
CA ASP A 73 -31.45 -4.26 6.58
C ASP A 73 -32.26 -5.57 6.79
N GLY A 74 -31.58 -6.71 6.74
CA GLY A 74 -32.18 -8.05 6.88
C GLY A 74 -32.92 -8.57 5.64
N SER A 75 -32.93 -7.82 4.53
CA SER A 75 -33.53 -8.24 3.26
C SER A 75 -32.46 -8.75 2.29
N PRO A 76 -32.63 -9.94 1.67
CA PRO A 76 -31.64 -10.50 0.75
C PRO A 76 -31.53 -9.70 -0.54
N MET A 77 -30.33 -9.24 -0.84
CA MET A 77 -29.96 -8.49 -2.05
C MET A 77 -29.21 -9.35 -3.06
N PHE A 78 -28.51 -10.38 -2.55
CA PHE A 78 -27.86 -11.42 -3.34
C PHE A 78 -27.95 -12.76 -2.61
N THR A 79 -28.03 -13.85 -3.36
CA THR A 79 -27.97 -15.22 -2.83
C THR A 79 -26.91 -16.00 -3.57
N GLY A 80 -26.06 -16.71 -2.83
CA GLY A 80 -25.06 -17.62 -3.36
C GLY A 80 -25.15 -19.00 -2.71
N THR A 81 -24.35 -19.94 -3.21
CA THR A 81 -24.17 -21.26 -2.58
C THR A 81 -22.87 -21.24 -1.79
N VAL A 82 -22.86 -21.83 -0.60
CA VAL A 82 -21.61 -22.07 0.15
C VAL A 82 -20.67 -22.89 -0.74
N GLY A 83 -19.41 -22.43 -0.85
CA GLY A 83 -18.41 -23.03 -1.73
C GLY A 83 -17.90 -24.39 -1.26
N ALA A 84 -16.77 -24.81 -1.82
CA ALA A 84 -16.08 -26.03 -1.37
C ALA A 84 -15.56 -25.87 0.06
N ASP A 85 -15.46 -26.99 0.79
CA ASP A 85 -14.74 -27.05 2.06
C ASP A 85 -13.24 -26.91 1.79
N LEU A 86 -12.66 -25.81 2.27
CA LEU A 86 -11.25 -25.44 2.17
C LEU A 86 -10.40 -26.14 3.24
N GLY A 87 -11.04 -26.81 4.21
CA GLY A 87 -10.38 -27.68 5.16
C GLY A 87 -10.39 -27.15 6.60
N THR A 88 -9.52 -27.75 7.40
CA THR A 88 -9.54 -27.64 8.87
C THR A 88 -8.70 -26.49 9.39
N TRP A 89 -9.34 -25.53 10.05
CA TRP A 89 -8.68 -24.47 10.83
C TRP A 89 -8.20 -24.98 12.19
N SER A 90 -9.07 -25.67 12.94
CA SER A 90 -8.76 -26.22 14.26
C SER A 90 -9.60 -27.47 14.57
N THR A 91 -9.34 -28.15 15.69
CA THR A 91 -10.20 -29.27 16.12
C THR A 91 -11.64 -28.83 16.42
N ALA A 92 -11.84 -27.56 16.82
CA ALA A 92 -13.18 -27.01 17.06
C ALA A 92 -13.89 -26.61 15.76
N TYR A 93 -13.13 -26.26 14.72
CA TYR A 93 -13.64 -25.84 13.42
C TYR A 93 -12.96 -26.63 12.29
N PRO A 94 -13.42 -27.88 12.04
CA PRO A 94 -12.84 -28.73 11.02
C PRO A 94 -13.19 -28.34 9.58
N HIS A 95 -14.13 -27.41 9.39
CA HIS A 95 -14.62 -26.98 8.09
C HIS A 95 -14.57 -25.46 7.93
N VAL A 96 -14.00 -25.00 6.83
CA VAL A 96 -13.99 -23.59 6.41
C VAL A 96 -14.43 -23.53 4.96
N TYR A 97 -15.41 -22.70 4.63
CA TYR A 97 -15.97 -22.61 3.29
C TYR A 97 -15.81 -21.20 2.72
N ALA A 98 -15.52 -21.10 1.43
CA ALA A 98 -15.59 -19.83 0.70
C ALA A 98 -17.05 -19.39 0.50
N LEU A 99 -17.32 -18.10 0.74
CA LEU A 99 -18.56 -17.43 0.38
C LEU A 99 -18.22 -16.34 -0.64
N ASP A 100 -18.32 -16.68 -1.92
CA ASP A 100 -17.96 -15.80 -3.03
C ASP A 100 -19.17 -15.00 -3.54
N PHE A 101 -19.05 -13.68 -3.52
CA PHE A 101 -20.11 -12.77 -3.97
C PHE A 101 -19.56 -11.64 -4.84
N THR A 102 -18.46 -11.89 -5.54
CA THR A 102 -17.83 -10.92 -6.48
C THR A 102 -18.82 -10.33 -7.48
N ALA A 103 -19.76 -11.13 -7.98
CA ALA A 103 -20.80 -10.70 -8.92
C ALA A 103 -21.79 -9.66 -8.35
N PHE A 104 -21.81 -9.47 -7.02
CA PHE A 104 -22.60 -8.45 -6.36
C PHE A 104 -21.76 -7.19 -6.12
N SER A 105 -22.12 -6.09 -6.78
CA SER A 105 -21.34 -4.84 -6.79
C SER A 105 -22.13 -3.59 -6.35
N THR A 106 -23.40 -3.75 -5.97
CA THR A 106 -24.24 -2.64 -5.53
C THR A 106 -23.64 -1.98 -4.29
N PRO A 107 -23.39 -0.66 -4.29
CA PRO A 107 -22.90 0.02 -3.10
C PRO A 107 -23.92 0.02 -1.96
N GLY A 108 -23.47 -0.17 -0.73
CA GLY A 108 -24.32 -0.21 0.45
C GLY A 108 -23.66 -0.84 1.68
N ALA A 109 -24.43 -0.91 2.77
CA ALA A 109 -24.08 -1.64 3.97
C ALA A 109 -24.82 -2.97 4.01
N TYR A 110 -24.11 -4.04 4.36
CA TYR A 110 -24.60 -5.40 4.25
C TYR A 110 -24.20 -6.26 5.46
N SER A 111 -24.87 -7.39 5.61
CA SER A 111 -24.41 -8.56 6.37
C SER A 111 -24.58 -9.82 5.52
N ILE A 112 -23.87 -10.91 5.87
CA ILE A 112 -24.07 -12.22 5.26
C ILE A 112 -24.78 -13.13 6.26
N ASP A 113 -25.88 -13.74 5.83
CA ASP A 113 -26.56 -14.79 6.58
C ASP A 113 -26.36 -16.16 5.91
N VAL A 114 -26.02 -17.14 6.73
CA VAL A 114 -26.00 -18.56 6.37
C VAL A 114 -27.06 -19.28 7.23
N PRO A 115 -28.20 -19.67 6.66
CA PRO A 115 -29.28 -20.36 7.38
C PRO A 115 -29.05 -21.86 7.60
N GLY A 116 -27.91 -22.43 7.17
CA GLY A 116 -27.60 -23.88 7.20
C GLY A 116 -27.70 -24.54 8.57
N PRO A 117 -27.57 -25.88 8.69
CA PRO A 117 -27.82 -26.64 9.94
C PRO A 117 -27.34 -25.94 11.20
N ILE A 118 -26.22 -25.22 11.11
CA ILE A 118 -25.76 -24.24 12.07
C ILE A 118 -25.88 -22.82 11.49
N ALA A 119 -26.87 -22.06 11.96
CA ALA A 119 -27.07 -20.69 11.50
C ALA A 119 -25.92 -19.76 11.92
N ALA A 120 -25.47 -18.90 11.01
CA ALA A 120 -24.44 -17.90 11.26
C ALA A 120 -24.71 -16.59 10.50
N THR A 121 -24.35 -15.48 11.13
CA THR A 121 -24.47 -14.12 10.57
C THR A 121 -23.15 -13.38 10.72
N SER A 122 -22.73 -12.64 9.71
CA SER A 122 -21.53 -11.79 9.79
C SER A 122 -21.79 -10.49 10.55
N PRO A 123 -20.74 -9.82 11.06
CA PRO A 123 -20.79 -8.38 11.30
C PRO A 123 -21.20 -7.62 10.03
N SER A 124 -21.61 -6.35 10.19
CA SER A 124 -21.88 -5.50 9.05
C SER A 124 -20.58 -5.11 8.33
N PHE A 125 -20.62 -5.04 7.01
CA PHE A 125 -19.55 -4.56 6.15
C PHE A 125 -20.13 -3.70 5.02
N ARG A 126 -19.28 -3.01 4.26
CA ARG A 126 -19.69 -2.19 3.13
C ARG A 126 -19.21 -2.74 1.79
N ILE A 127 -19.97 -2.44 0.74
CA ILE A 127 -19.49 -2.48 -0.65
C ILE A 127 -19.57 -1.04 -1.16
N ASP A 128 -18.48 -0.52 -1.72
CA ASP A 128 -18.42 0.86 -2.22
C ASP A 128 -17.19 1.07 -3.12
N THR A 129 -16.90 2.30 -3.52
CA THR A 129 -15.59 2.66 -4.11
C THR A 129 -14.47 2.51 -3.08
N GLY A 130 -13.23 2.28 -3.54
CA GLY A 130 -12.07 2.22 -2.64
C GLY A 130 -11.94 3.48 -1.77
N SER A 131 -12.15 4.66 -2.35
CA SER A 131 -12.15 5.94 -1.63
C SER A 131 -13.15 5.98 -0.46
N ALA A 132 -14.38 5.52 -0.67
CA ALA A 132 -15.44 5.55 0.35
C ALA A 132 -15.25 4.50 1.46
N LEU A 133 -14.41 3.49 1.23
CA LEU A 133 -14.08 2.44 2.19
C LEU A 133 -12.83 2.80 3.02
N TYR A 134 -11.74 3.15 2.35
CA TYR A 134 -10.40 3.18 2.96
C TYR A 134 -9.90 4.58 3.32
N SER A 135 -10.56 5.67 2.92
CA SER A 135 -10.13 7.03 3.31
C SER A 135 -10.14 7.23 4.84
N HIS A 136 -11.10 6.60 5.54
CA HIS A 136 -11.13 6.63 7.00
C HIS A 136 -9.96 5.84 7.60
N SER A 137 -9.66 4.66 7.07
CA SER A 137 -8.51 3.85 7.51
C SER A 137 -7.18 4.55 7.26
N LEU A 138 -7.01 5.29 6.16
CA LEU A 138 -5.87 6.21 5.98
C LEU A 138 -5.81 7.27 7.07
N THR A 139 -6.95 7.89 7.41
CA THR A 139 -7.02 8.90 8.48
C THR A 139 -6.64 8.29 9.83
N ASN A 140 -7.06 7.07 10.09
CA ASN A 140 -6.70 6.30 11.28
C ASN A 140 -5.19 6.05 11.32
N ALA A 141 -4.59 5.52 10.24
CA ALA A 141 -3.14 5.30 10.17
C ALA A 141 -2.33 6.59 10.44
N ARG A 142 -2.74 7.73 9.87
CA ARG A 142 -2.12 9.02 10.19
C ARG A 142 -2.29 9.42 11.66
N SER A 143 -3.46 9.15 12.24
CA SER A 143 -3.73 9.40 13.66
C SER A 143 -2.79 8.60 14.57
N PHE A 144 -2.45 7.36 14.22
CA PHE A 144 -1.48 6.55 14.97
C PHE A 144 -0.13 7.26 15.08
N TYR A 145 0.52 7.57 13.94
CA TYR A 145 1.81 8.28 13.95
C TYR A 145 1.75 9.61 14.71
N GLY A 146 0.66 10.36 14.57
CA GLY A 146 0.42 11.60 15.31
C GLY A 146 0.42 11.42 16.84
N ASN A 147 -0.03 10.27 17.35
CA ASN A 147 -0.01 9.95 18.78
C ASN A 147 1.36 9.45 19.26
N GLU A 148 2.14 8.82 18.37
CA GLU A 148 3.50 8.36 18.65
C GLU A 148 4.55 9.48 18.65
N ARG A 149 4.22 10.67 18.13
CA ARG A 149 5.18 11.80 18.04
C ARG A 149 5.80 12.17 19.38
N ASP A 150 7.10 12.06 19.52
CA ASP A 150 7.82 12.36 20.74
C ASP A 150 8.25 13.84 20.86
N GLY A 151 8.59 14.27 22.09
CA GLY A 151 9.15 15.60 22.32
C GLY A 151 8.13 16.74 22.22
N ALA A 152 8.65 17.95 22.01
CA ALA A 152 7.85 19.18 21.97
C ALA A 152 6.91 19.26 20.76
N GLY A 153 7.16 18.46 19.71
CA GLY A 153 6.34 18.40 18.50
C GLY A 153 5.16 17.43 18.56
N TYR A 154 4.85 16.86 19.75
CA TYR A 154 3.67 16.02 19.95
C TYR A 154 2.37 16.74 19.58
N ILE A 155 1.36 15.97 19.19
CA ILE A 155 0.02 16.49 18.92
C ILE A 155 -0.87 16.22 20.15
N PRO A 156 -1.41 17.24 20.83
CA PRO A 156 -2.36 17.03 21.92
C PRO A 156 -3.59 16.26 21.45
N SER A 157 -3.94 15.21 22.18
CA SER A 157 -5.09 14.36 21.92
C SER A 157 -5.78 13.95 23.23
N ALA A 158 -6.88 13.21 23.13
CA ALA A 158 -7.52 12.62 24.31
C ALA A 158 -6.65 11.53 24.98
N LEU A 159 -5.71 10.92 24.24
CA LEU A 159 -4.74 9.98 24.79
C LEU A 159 -3.56 10.70 25.44
N ARG A 160 -3.21 11.92 24.99
CA ARG A 160 -1.99 12.61 25.41
C ARG A 160 -2.16 14.11 25.50
N THR A 161 -1.98 14.65 26.71
CA THR A 161 -2.19 16.08 27.01
C THR A 161 -0.90 16.88 27.16
N ALA A 162 0.26 16.23 27.27
CA ALA A 162 1.56 16.86 27.50
C ALA A 162 2.67 16.18 26.69
N PRO A 163 3.76 16.92 26.37
CA PRO A 163 4.92 16.34 25.70
C PRO A 163 5.66 15.38 26.64
N GLY A 164 6.42 14.45 26.06
CA GLY A 164 7.33 13.57 26.79
C GLY A 164 8.77 13.83 26.36
N HIS A 165 9.73 13.37 27.17
CA HIS A 165 11.15 13.31 26.83
C HIS A 165 11.75 14.62 26.30
N LEU A 166 11.42 15.76 26.91
CA LEU A 166 11.99 17.06 26.49
C LEU A 166 13.50 17.13 26.73
N ASN A 167 14.03 16.33 27.66
CA ASN A 167 15.47 16.26 27.91
C ASN A 167 16.26 15.66 26.74
N ASP A 168 15.61 15.03 25.77
CA ASP A 168 16.26 14.54 24.55
C ASP A 168 16.90 15.64 23.70
N GLN A 169 16.48 16.90 23.88
CA GLN A 169 17.10 18.05 23.21
C GLN A 169 18.59 18.21 23.55
N ASN A 170 19.04 17.60 24.65
CA ASN A 170 20.45 17.58 25.06
C ASN A 170 20.83 16.18 25.57
N ALA A 171 20.50 15.15 24.80
CA ALA A 171 20.74 13.76 25.14
C ALA A 171 22.24 13.43 25.08
N MET A 172 22.77 12.77 26.12
CA MET A 172 24.17 12.31 26.13
C MET A 172 24.32 11.08 25.23
N THR A 173 25.40 11.07 24.45
CA THR A 173 25.74 9.91 23.61
C THR A 173 26.62 8.90 24.35
N TYR A 174 26.47 7.63 24.00
CA TYR A 174 27.10 6.49 24.66
C TYR A 174 27.70 5.51 23.63
N LEU A 175 28.71 4.77 24.08
CA LEU A 175 29.12 3.54 23.39
C LEU A 175 28.02 2.49 23.47
N THR A 176 27.77 1.80 22.37
CA THR A 176 26.91 0.60 22.30
C THR A 176 27.34 -0.42 23.35
N PRO A 177 26.49 -0.73 24.36
CA PRO A 177 26.79 -1.77 25.33
C PRO A 177 26.68 -3.16 24.70
N HIS A 178 27.39 -4.13 25.28
CA HIS A 178 27.09 -5.54 25.04
C HIS A 178 25.85 -5.96 25.85
N ALA A 179 24.71 -6.06 25.18
CA ALA A 179 23.46 -6.60 25.72
C ALA A 179 23.26 -8.07 25.28
N ASN A 180 22.62 -8.88 26.13
CA ASN A 180 22.11 -10.20 25.74
C ASN A 180 20.77 -10.08 25.01
N GLN A 181 20.18 -11.21 24.60
CA GLN A 181 18.90 -11.24 23.87
C GLN A 181 17.70 -10.67 24.66
N SER A 182 17.80 -10.56 25.99
CA SER A 182 16.74 -9.94 26.82
C SER A 182 17.01 -8.45 27.09
N GLY A 183 18.01 -7.86 26.42
CA GLY A 183 18.39 -6.45 26.59
C GLY A 183 19.29 -6.18 27.80
N HIS A 184 19.59 -7.17 28.65
CA HIS A 184 20.42 -6.95 29.82
C HIS A 184 21.89 -6.74 29.44
N PHE A 185 22.46 -5.65 29.94
CA PHE A 185 23.88 -5.33 29.81
C PHE A 185 24.58 -5.30 31.18
N LYS A 186 25.89 -5.54 31.17
CA LYS A 186 26.72 -5.55 32.39
C LYS A 186 27.23 -4.16 32.73
N GLY A 187 27.07 -3.76 33.98
CA GLY A 187 27.67 -2.52 34.49
C GLY A 187 26.81 -1.30 34.21
N ASP A 188 27.44 -0.23 33.76
CA ASP A 188 26.80 1.04 33.39
C ASP A 188 27.19 1.40 31.96
N LEU A 189 26.42 2.30 31.33
CA LEU A 189 26.74 2.81 29.99
C LEU A 189 27.98 3.70 30.04
N SER A 190 28.77 3.68 28.97
CA SER A 190 30.01 4.46 28.85
C SER A 190 29.75 5.72 28.03
N PRO A 191 29.69 6.92 28.66
CA PRO A 191 29.37 8.15 27.95
C PRO A 191 30.52 8.58 27.05
N LEU A 192 30.19 9.17 25.90
CA LEU A 192 31.15 9.73 24.96
C LEU A 192 31.50 11.19 25.26
N GLY A 193 30.74 11.85 26.14
CA GLY A 193 30.94 13.26 26.48
C GLY A 193 30.45 14.24 25.41
N VAL A 194 29.70 13.76 24.41
CA VAL A 194 29.11 14.56 23.34
C VAL A 194 27.59 14.48 23.47
N PRO A 195 26.91 15.56 23.86
CA PRO A 195 25.46 15.62 23.76
C PRO A 195 25.01 15.96 22.32
N ILE A 196 23.81 15.50 21.95
CA ILE A 196 23.14 15.86 20.70
C ILE A 196 21.68 16.25 20.98
N ASP A 197 21.04 16.92 20.02
CA ASP A 197 19.57 17.01 20.00
C ASP A 197 19.01 15.72 19.38
N ALA A 198 18.38 14.88 20.19
CA ALA A 198 17.68 13.67 19.75
C ALA A 198 16.15 13.78 19.93
N SER A 199 15.63 15.00 20.10
CA SER A 199 14.21 15.27 20.30
C SER A 199 13.41 15.15 19.00
N GLY A 200 12.11 14.80 19.12
CA GLY A 200 11.25 14.48 17.98
C GLY A 200 11.29 12.98 17.64
N GLY A 201 10.83 12.64 16.43
CA GLY A 201 10.66 11.25 16.00
C GLY A 201 9.48 10.58 16.70
N TRP A 202 9.19 9.34 16.33
CA TRP A 202 8.11 8.56 16.94
C TRP A 202 8.66 7.65 18.02
N TRP A 203 7.86 7.36 19.04
CA TRP A 203 8.06 6.14 19.80
C TRP A 203 7.87 4.96 18.86
N ASP A 204 8.72 3.96 19.02
CA ASP A 204 8.79 2.82 18.13
C ASP A 204 7.54 1.96 18.20
N ALA A 205 7.07 1.72 19.43
CA ALA A 205 6.02 0.75 19.69
C ALA A 205 5.19 1.14 20.91
N GLY A 206 4.72 0.15 21.68
CA GLY A 206 4.06 0.37 22.96
C GLY A 206 4.94 0.95 24.06
N ASP A 207 6.26 0.96 23.84
CA ASP A 207 7.28 1.58 24.67
C ASP A 207 7.58 3.03 24.22
N TYR A 208 8.68 3.61 24.70
CA TYR A 208 9.10 4.96 24.30
C TYR A 208 10.45 4.98 23.58
N LEU A 209 10.99 3.83 23.17
CA LEU A 209 12.25 3.77 22.46
C LEU A 209 12.11 4.39 21.06
N LYS A 210 13.23 4.83 20.48
CA LYS A 210 13.26 5.34 19.11
C LYS A 210 14.43 4.73 18.38
N PHE A 211 14.20 4.15 17.20
CA PHE A 211 15.22 3.48 16.42
C PHE A 211 15.27 4.04 15.01
N VAL A 212 16.49 4.23 14.50
CA VAL A 212 16.69 4.54 13.08
C VAL A 212 16.20 3.36 12.22
N GLN A 213 16.47 2.12 12.66
CA GLN A 213 16.03 0.89 12.00
C GLN A 213 14.57 0.93 11.51
N THR A 214 13.63 1.21 12.41
CA THR A 214 12.18 1.20 12.13
C THR A 214 11.69 2.52 11.58
N SER A 215 12.27 3.65 12.02
CA SER A 215 11.89 4.97 11.53
C SER A 215 12.28 5.18 10.07
N SER A 216 13.45 4.69 9.63
CA SER A 216 13.87 4.80 8.23
C SER A 216 12.94 4.00 7.31
N TYR A 217 12.60 2.76 7.68
CA TYR A 217 11.62 1.95 6.95
C TYR A 217 10.23 2.61 6.91
N THR A 218 9.78 3.16 8.05
CA THR A 218 8.50 3.88 8.11
C THR A 218 8.51 5.08 7.15
N GLU A 219 9.59 5.87 7.14
CA GLU A 219 9.73 7.00 6.23
C GLU A 219 9.79 6.57 4.76
N ASP A 220 10.51 5.49 4.44
CA ASP A 220 10.61 4.96 3.07
C ASP A 220 9.21 4.71 2.48
N LEU A 221 8.30 4.10 3.24
CA LEU A 221 6.93 3.80 2.79
C LEU A 221 6.02 5.04 2.79
N LEU A 222 6.12 5.91 3.80
CA LEU A 222 5.30 7.12 3.85
C LEU A 222 5.66 8.08 2.71
N LEU A 223 6.95 8.27 2.44
CA LEU A 223 7.44 9.14 1.38
C LEU A 223 7.18 8.54 -0.01
N ALA A 224 7.34 7.22 -0.20
CA ALA A 224 6.90 6.54 -1.43
C ALA A 224 5.41 6.78 -1.69
N GLY A 225 4.55 6.57 -0.69
CA GLY A 225 3.11 6.82 -0.80
C GLY A 225 2.77 8.28 -1.14
N ILE A 226 3.47 9.26 -0.57
CA ILE A 226 3.29 10.69 -0.91
C ILE A 226 3.71 10.98 -2.36
N ARG A 227 4.81 10.38 -2.82
CA ARG A 227 5.37 10.58 -4.16
C ARG A 227 4.50 9.93 -5.24
N ASP A 228 4.11 8.68 -5.03
CA ASP A 228 3.49 7.83 -6.06
C ASP A 228 1.97 7.88 -6.03
N LEU A 229 1.38 8.12 -4.85
CA LEU A 229 -0.06 8.23 -4.64
C LEU A 229 -0.43 9.61 -4.06
N PRO A 230 -0.02 10.73 -4.70
CA PRO A 230 -0.17 12.07 -4.13
C PRO A 230 -1.64 12.49 -3.97
N ALA A 231 -2.56 11.93 -4.75
CA ALA A 231 -4.00 12.18 -4.61
C ALA A 231 -4.59 11.54 -3.33
N GLN A 232 -3.92 10.53 -2.78
CA GLN A 232 -4.33 9.78 -1.59
C GLN A 232 -3.56 10.24 -0.35
N MET A 233 -2.24 10.40 -0.45
CA MET A 233 -1.36 10.66 0.70
C MET A 233 -0.61 12.00 0.66
N GLY A 234 -0.56 12.67 -0.49
CA GLY A 234 0.18 13.93 -0.66
C GLY A 234 -0.60 15.20 -0.32
N VAL A 235 0.04 16.35 -0.54
CA VAL A 235 -0.55 17.67 -0.28
C VAL A 235 -1.84 17.85 -1.08
N GLY A 236 -2.92 18.20 -0.38
CA GLY A 236 -4.23 18.43 -0.99
C GLY A 236 -5.13 17.20 -1.05
N SER A 237 -4.64 16.03 -0.65
CA SER A 237 -5.49 14.85 -0.42
C SER A 237 -6.37 15.03 0.82
N THR A 238 -7.35 14.14 0.99
CA THR A 238 -8.18 14.08 2.20
C THR A 238 -7.35 13.73 3.45
N THR A 239 -6.28 12.95 3.26
CA THR A 239 -5.37 12.51 4.33
C THR A 239 -3.92 12.83 3.93
N ASP A 240 -3.49 14.06 4.21
CA ASP A 240 -2.14 14.52 3.90
C ASP A 240 -1.12 14.00 4.93
N PHE A 241 -0.20 13.15 4.48
CA PHE A 241 0.91 12.58 5.27
C PHE A 241 2.19 13.44 5.23
N THR A 242 2.26 14.47 4.39
CA THR A 242 3.48 15.27 4.15
C THR A 242 4.05 15.87 5.44
N ALA A 243 3.18 16.37 6.33
CA ALA A 243 3.60 16.92 7.62
C ALA A 243 3.97 15.86 8.67
N GLU A 244 3.54 14.61 8.47
CA GLU A 244 3.94 13.46 9.30
C GLU A 244 5.29 12.94 8.84
N ALA A 245 5.48 12.70 7.54
CA ALA A 245 6.77 12.30 6.97
C ALA A 245 7.87 13.36 7.21
N LYS A 246 7.53 14.66 7.16
CA LYS A 246 8.52 15.69 7.55
C LYS A 246 8.98 15.52 9.01
N PHE A 247 8.10 15.07 9.90
CA PHE A 247 8.39 14.97 11.33
C PHE A 247 9.38 13.83 11.65
N GLY A 248 9.29 12.68 10.97
CA GLY A 248 10.27 11.62 11.15
C GLY A 248 11.57 11.88 10.36
N VAL A 249 11.52 12.44 9.15
CA VAL A 249 12.73 12.90 8.43
C VAL A 249 13.52 13.93 9.25
N ASP A 250 12.85 14.91 9.86
CA ASP A 250 13.49 15.89 10.74
C ASP A 250 14.21 15.21 11.93
N TRP A 251 13.74 14.04 12.37
CA TRP A 251 14.41 13.24 13.39
C TRP A 251 15.57 12.42 12.82
N LEU A 252 15.41 11.74 11.68
CA LEU A 252 16.49 11.00 11.02
C LEU A 252 17.69 11.91 10.73
N ILE A 253 17.47 13.15 10.28
CA ILE A 253 18.55 14.15 10.09
C ILE A 253 19.30 14.43 11.39
N LYS A 254 18.63 14.48 12.54
CA LYS A 254 19.31 14.66 13.84
C LYS A 254 20.12 13.44 14.26
N MET A 255 19.72 12.26 13.80
CA MET A 255 20.41 11.01 14.05
C MET A 255 21.62 10.80 13.11
N TRP A 256 21.76 11.64 12.09
CA TRP A 256 22.91 11.70 11.19
C TRP A 256 23.67 13.03 11.30
N ASP A 257 24.85 13.01 11.94
CA ASP A 257 25.76 14.17 11.86
C ASP A 257 26.56 14.11 10.56
N ASP A 258 26.07 14.84 9.55
CA ASP A 258 26.68 14.90 8.23
C ASP A 258 28.12 15.44 8.28
N GLN A 259 28.43 16.42 9.13
CA GLN A 259 29.77 17.03 9.17
C GLN A 259 30.85 16.07 9.62
N THR A 260 30.53 15.24 10.62
CA THR A 260 31.46 14.26 11.17
C THR A 260 31.25 12.87 10.60
N ARG A 261 30.22 12.68 9.76
CA ARG A 261 29.80 11.38 9.22
C ARG A 261 29.53 10.39 10.34
N THR A 262 28.71 10.80 11.31
CA THR A 262 28.41 9.99 12.49
C THR A 262 26.95 9.60 12.52
N LEU A 263 26.69 8.29 12.49
CA LEU A 263 25.35 7.73 12.71
C LEU A 263 25.10 7.44 14.20
N TYR A 264 24.01 7.98 14.70
CA TYR A 264 23.35 7.58 15.94
C TYR A 264 22.12 6.76 15.55
N TYR A 265 21.83 5.66 16.24
CA TYR A 265 20.84 4.70 15.72
C TYR A 265 19.72 4.34 16.71
N GLN A 266 19.85 4.73 17.97
CA GLN A 266 18.89 4.38 19.01
C GLN A 266 18.87 5.41 20.13
N VAL A 267 17.68 5.73 20.62
CA VAL A 267 17.42 6.53 21.81
C VAL A 267 16.71 5.67 22.86
N GLY A 268 17.23 5.65 24.08
CA GLY A 268 16.66 4.88 25.18
C GLY A 268 17.19 3.45 25.30
N ILE A 269 16.86 2.79 26.42
CA ILE A 269 17.12 1.36 26.65
C ILE A 269 15.82 0.67 27.05
N GLY A 270 15.54 -0.50 26.47
CA GLY A 270 14.38 -1.31 26.88
C GLY A 270 14.57 -1.87 28.28
N THR A 271 15.54 -2.78 28.45
CA THR A 271 15.77 -3.44 29.74
C THR A 271 16.96 -2.86 30.51
N GLY A 272 16.74 -2.49 31.77
CA GLY A 272 17.79 -2.07 32.69
C GLY A 272 18.50 -3.23 33.41
N ASN A 273 19.07 -2.91 34.57
CA ASN A 273 19.76 -3.88 35.42
C ASN A 273 19.67 -3.49 36.92
N ALA A 274 20.53 -4.04 37.77
CA ALA A 274 20.53 -3.72 39.20
C ALA A 274 20.77 -2.22 39.51
N LYS A 275 21.29 -1.43 38.57
CA LYS A 275 21.65 -0.01 38.72
C LYS A 275 20.79 0.93 37.87
N THR A 276 19.99 0.41 36.95
CA THR A 276 19.26 1.21 35.95
C THR A 276 17.88 0.62 35.71
N ARG A 277 16.95 1.45 35.24
CA ARG A 277 15.70 1.02 34.63
C ARG A 277 15.63 1.55 33.20
N GLY A 278 15.01 0.77 32.33
CA GLY A 278 14.62 1.15 30.98
C GLY A 278 13.11 1.09 30.80
N ASP A 279 12.67 1.29 29.57
CA ASP A 279 11.26 1.37 29.20
C ASP A 279 10.46 0.09 29.46
N HIS A 280 11.12 -1.07 29.40
CA HIS A 280 10.49 -2.37 29.61
C HIS A 280 10.44 -2.79 31.08
N ASP A 281 10.99 -1.99 31.99
CA ASP A 281 11.01 -2.29 33.43
C ASP A 281 9.86 -1.63 34.22
N ILE A 282 9.20 -0.62 33.65
CA ILE A 282 8.20 0.23 34.33
C ILE A 282 7.12 0.72 33.36
N TRP A 283 5.90 0.95 33.86
CA TRP A 283 4.75 1.34 33.04
C TRP A 283 4.21 2.70 33.47
N ARG A 284 4.27 3.71 32.60
CA ARG A 284 4.02 5.12 32.97
C ARG A 284 3.60 5.98 31.78
N LEU A 285 3.22 7.23 32.05
CA LEU A 285 2.99 8.21 31.00
C LEU A 285 4.29 8.94 30.65
N PRO A 286 4.51 9.31 29.37
CA PRO A 286 5.80 9.81 28.91
C PRO A 286 6.06 11.25 29.36
N GLN A 287 5.01 12.04 29.68
CA GLN A 287 5.19 13.37 30.26
C GLN A 287 5.77 13.36 31.68
N ASP A 288 5.80 12.20 32.35
CA ASP A 288 6.39 12.08 33.69
C ASP A 288 7.90 11.81 33.62
N ASP A 289 8.42 11.41 32.45
CA ASP A 289 9.75 10.81 32.32
C ASP A 289 10.89 11.75 32.67
N ASP A 290 10.84 13.01 32.24
CA ASP A 290 11.91 13.99 32.44
C ASP A 290 12.23 14.23 33.93
N THR A 291 11.29 13.94 34.83
CA THR A 291 11.46 14.09 36.28
C THR A 291 11.22 12.81 37.08
N TYR A 292 11.03 11.68 36.39
CA TYR A 292 10.62 10.41 36.97
C TYR A 292 11.56 9.94 38.07
N GLY A 293 11.01 9.56 39.23
CA GLY A 293 11.80 9.11 40.38
C GLY A 293 12.70 10.17 41.02
N GLY A 294 12.55 11.46 40.67
CA GLY A 294 13.31 12.57 41.23
C GLY A 294 14.82 12.41 41.06
N ALA A 295 15.56 12.35 42.18
CA ALA A 295 17.02 12.22 42.17
C ALA A 295 17.52 10.76 42.27
N ASP A 296 16.63 9.76 42.26
CA ASP A 296 17.05 8.36 42.36
C ASP A 296 17.92 7.98 41.14
N PRO A 297 19.18 7.55 41.33
CA PRO A 297 20.08 7.24 40.23
C PRO A 297 19.60 6.09 39.36
N VAL A 298 18.74 5.19 39.87
CA VAL A 298 18.23 4.04 39.10
C VAL A 298 17.41 4.47 37.89
N PHE A 299 16.65 5.57 37.99
CA PHE A 299 15.82 6.08 36.90
C PHE A 299 16.52 7.15 36.03
N ARG A 300 17.84 7.29 36.12
CA ARG A 300 18.55 8.33 35.37
C ARG A 300 18.38 8.23 33.85
N TYR A 301 18.27 7.01 33.31
CA TYR A 301 18.07 6.75 31.88
C TYR A 301 16.60 6.80 31.45
N ILE A 302 15.67 6.89 32.40
CA ILE A 302 14.29 7.30 32.12
C ILE A 302 14.25 8.81 31.93
N ARG A 303 14.87 9.57 32.86
CA ARG A 303 14.91 11.05 32.81
C ARG A 303 15.78 11.62 31.70
N ASN A 304 16.91 10.98 31.42
CA ASN A 304 17.90 11.43 30.44
C ASN A 304 18.27 10.23 29.58
N ARG A 305 17.50 10.03 28.52
CA ARG A 305 17.61 8.83 27.70
C ARG A 305 18.96 8.81 26.96
N PRO A 306 19.68 7.67 26.97
CA PRO A 306 20.95 7.56 26.28
C PRO A 306 20.74 7.50 24.76
N VAL A 307 21.65 8.09 24.00
CA VAL A 307 21.74 7.88 22.55
C VAL A 307 22.94 7.00 22.21
N PHE A 308 22.75 5.98 21.38
CA PHE A 308 23.83 5.09 20.96
C PHE A 308 24.39 5.47 19.61
N ARG A 309 25.73 5.54 19.56
CA ARG A 309 26.50 5.84 18.34
C ARG A 309 26.94 4.53 17.67
N ALA A 310 26.67 4.38 16.37
CA ALA A 310 26.97 3.16 15.61
C ALA A 310 28.48 2.85 15.53
N GLY A 311 29.31 3.88 15.42
CA GLY A 311 30.77 3.77 15.37
C GLY A 311 31.46 5.12 15.60
N PRO A 312 32.80 5.19 15.65
CA PRO A 312 33.53 6.47 15.60
C PRO A 312 33.14 7.32 14.36
N PRO A 313 33.32 8.65 14.40
CA PRO A 313 33.07 9.52 13.25
C PRO A 313 33.75 9.03 11.95
N GLY A 314 33.02 9.03 10.84
CA GLY A 314 33.49 8.55 9.53
C GLY A 314 33.64 7.04 9.40
N SER A 315 33.09 6.25 10.33
CA SER A 315 33.06 4.80 10.19
C SER A 315 32.09 4.37 9.11
N ALA A 316 32.36 3.20 8.51
CA ALA A 316 31.38 2.55 7.66
C ALA A 316 30.08 2.26 8.43
N VAL A 317 28.95 2.43 7.76
CA VAL A 317 27.59 2.26 8.28
C VAL A 317 27.09 0.86 7.94
N SER A 318 26.29 0.24 8.80
CA SER A 318 25.66 -1.04 8.47
C SER A 318 24.79 -0.88 7.23
N PRO A 319 24.89 -1.76 6.22
CA PRO A 319 24.31 -1.48 4.91
C PRO A 319 22.79 -1.36 4.92
N ASN A 320 22.10 -2.10 5.79
CA ASN A 320 20.66 -1.97 5.99
C ASN A 320 20.23 -0.57 6.43
N LEU A 321 20.94 0.03 7.40
CA LEU A 321 20.69 1.41 7.82
C LEU A 321 21.13 2.42 6.76
N ALA A 322 22.28 2.18 6.11
CA ALA A 322 22.79 3.08 5.07
C ALA A 322 21.84 3.15 3.85
N GLY A 323 21.27 2.02 3.45
CA GLY A 323 20.34 1.92 2.34
C GLY A 323 19.03 2.64 2.62
N ARG A 324 18.36 2.30 3.73
CA ARG A 324 17.08 2.92 4.11
C ARG A 324 17.20 4.40 4.44
N ASP A 325 18.21 4.83 5.20
CA ASP A 325 18.39 6.27 5.44
C ASP A 325 18.68 7.02 4.13
N ALA A 326 19.45 6.42 3.20
CA ALA A 326 19.68 7.03 1.89
C ALA A 326 18.39 7.13 1.06
N ALA A 327 17.54 6.10 1.11
CA ALA A 327 16.22 6.11 0.47
C ALA A 327 15.32 7.22 1.02
N ALA A 328 15.07 7.22 2.33
CA ALA A 328 14.26 8.24 3.01
C ALA A 328 14.76 9.66 2.74
N PHE A 329 16.08 9.89 2.76
CA PHE A 329 16.65 11.20 2.46
C PHE A 329 16.55 11.57 0.96
N ALA A 330 16.72 10.63 0.03
CA ALA A 330 16.55 10.91 -1.39
C ALA A 330 15.08 11.19 -1.75
N GLN A 331 14.14 10.46 -1.16
CA GLN A 331 12.70 10.72 -1.28
C GLN A 331 12.31 12.04 -0.61
N CYS A 332 12.87 12.37 0.55
CA CYS A 332 12.72 13.69 1.17
C CYS A 332 13.07 14.82 0.19
N PHE A 333 14.19 14.69 -0.54
CA PHE A 333 14.53 15.68 -1.56
C PHE A 333 13.44 15.79 -2.62
N LEU A 334 12.94 14.68 -3.15
CA LEU A 334 11.88 14.67 -4.18
C LEU A 334 10.58 15.33 -3.70
N VAL A 335 10.14 15.00 -2.50
CA VAL A 335 8.89 15.50 -1.89
C VAL A 335 8.99 16.98 -1.51
N PHE A 336 10.14 17.40 -0.96
CA PHE A 336 10.29 18.75 -0.38
C PHE A 336 11.05 19.76 -1.24
N LYS A 337 11.67 19.39 -2.37
CA LYS A 337 12.49 20.34 -3.18
C LYS A 337 11.77 21.63 -3.60
N THR A 338 10.45 21.61 -3.70
CA THR A 338 9.64 22.80 -4.03
C THR A 338 9.16 23.54 -2.78
N SER A 339 8.72 22.82 -1.75
CA SER A 339 8.07 23.39 -0.56
C SER A 339 9.06 23.79 0.54
N ASP A 340 10.16 23.06 0.69
CA ASP A 340 11.27 23.32 1.62
C ASP A 340 12.63 22.97 0.97
N PRO A 341 13.16 23.85 0.09
CA PRO A 341 14.40 23.58 -0.64
C PRO A 341 15.65 23.45 0.26
N ALA A 342 15.61 24.02 1.47
CA ALA A 342 16.71 23.94 2.43
C ALA A 342 16.77 22.53 3.02
N LEU A 343 15.65 22.02 3.52
CA LEU A 343 15.53 20.63 3.97
C LEU A 343 15.92 19.66 2.86
N ALA A 344 15.36 19.84 1.66
CA ALA A 344 15.64 18.97 0.52
C ALA A 344 17.15 18.93 0.18
N THR A 345 17.84 20.08 0.24
CA THR A 345 19.29 20.16 0.02
C THR A 345 20.07 19.35 1.05
N ASP A 346 19.71 19.46 2.32
CA ASP A 346 20.37 18.73 3.40
C ASP A 346 20.11 17.23 3.27
N CYS A 347 18.85 16.85 3.01
CA CYS A 347 18.44 15.49 2.71
C CYS A 347 19.28 14.86 1.58
N LEU A 348 19.32 15.44 0.38
CA LEU A 348 20.03 14.81 -0.75
C LEU A 348 21.54 14.67 -0.51
N ARG A 349 22.17 15.62 0.20
CA ARG A 349 23.58 15.49 0.60
C ARG A 349 23.75 14.34 1.57
N SER A 350 22.94 14.28 2.62
CA SER A 350 22.99 13.21 3.60
C SER A 350 22.74 11.84 2.98
N ALA A 351 21.82 11.74 2.01
CA ALA A 351 21.55 10.52 1.25
C ALA A 351 22.81 9.99 0.55
N GLU A 352 23.50 10.83 -0.22
CA GLU A 352 24.75 10.43 -0.90
C GLU A 352 25.83 10.05 0.11
N HIS A 353 26.03 10.85 1.14
CA HIS A 353 27.10 10.64 2.10
C HIS A 353 26.94 9.38 2.95
N ILE A 354 25.71 9.05 3.35
CA ILE A 354 25.46 7.84 4.14
C ILE A 354 25.53 6.59 3.27
N PHE A 355 25.03 6.66 2.03
CA PHE A 355 25.14 5.58 1.05
C PHE A 355 26.60 5.24 0.72
N ASP A 356 27.44 6.25 0.51
CA ASP A 356 28.88 6.10 0.24
C ASP A 356 29.64 5.43 1.40
N LEU A 357 29.09 5.45 2.61
CA LEU A 357 29.66 4.83 3.80
C LEU A 357 29.13 3.42 4.07
N ALA A 358 28.24 2.88 3.24
CA ALA A 358 27.72 1.53 3.41
C ALA A 358 28.85 0.48 3.51
N ASN A 359 28.82 -0.33 4.57
CA ASN A 359 29.69 -1.49 4.72
C ASN A 359 29.15 -2.66 3.91
N THR A 360 29.60 -2.77 2.65
CA THR A 360 29.15 -3.78 1.68
C THR A 360 29.73 -5.19 1.90
N ALA A 361 30.42 -5.42 3.02
CA ALA A 361 30.90 -6.73 3.44
C ALA A 361 30.71 -6.91 4.96
N PRO A 362 29.46 -6.81 5.48
CA PRO A 362 29.23 -6.86 6.90
C PRO A 362 29.48 -8.27 7.46
N THR A 363 30.12 -8.35 8.63
CA THR A 363 30.18 -9.62 9.39
C THR A 363 28.97 -9.81 10.30
N LYS A 364 28.30 -8.71 10.63
CA LYS A 364 27.04 -8.63 11.36
C LYS A 364 26.36 -7.30 11.03
N LEU A 365 25.04 -7.30 10.88
CA LEU A 365 24.25 -6.08 10.76
C LEU A 365 24.06 -5.39 12.12
N LEU A 366 24.01 -4.06 12.07
CA LEU A 366 23.51 -3.22 13.15
C LEU A 366 22.04 -2.90 12.86
N THR A 367 21.17 -3.20 13.81
CA THR A 367 19.75 -2.82 13.78
C THR A 367 19.45 -1.99 15.03
N VAL A 368 19.21 -2.66 16.15
CA VAL A 368 18.95 -2.07 17.47
C VAL A 368 19.68 -2.83 18.58
N ILE A 369 19.60 -2.34 19.81
CA ILE A 369 20.07 -3.02 21.02
C ILE A 369 18.87 -3.39 21.92
N PRO A 370 18.70 -4.69 22.25
CA PRO A 370 19.44 -5.83 21.71
C PRO A 370 19.02 -6.15 20.27
N PHE A 371 19.93 -6.76 19.51
CA PHE A 371 19.68 -7.18 18.13
C PHE A 371 18.44 -8.09 17.97
N SER A 372 18.02 -8.79 19.02
CA SER A 372 16.86 -9.67 19.01
C SER A 372 15.51 -8.97 19.00
N PHE A 373 15.45 -7.64 19.12
CA PHE A 373 14.20 -6.89 18.91
C PHE A 373 13.87 -6.79 17.43
N TYR A 374 14.88 -6.47 16.59
CA TYR A 374 14.76 -6.42 15.13
C TYR A 374 15.93 -7.19 14.48
N PRO A 375 15.86 -8.52 14.39
CA PRO A 375 17.00 -9.38 14.02
C PRO A 375 17.17 -9.56 12.50
N GLU A 376 17.37 -8.47 11.78
CA GLU A 376 17.52 -8.45 10.32
C GLU A 376 18.77 -9.19 9.81
N THR A 377 18.65 -9.83 8.63
CA THR A 377 19.76 -10.58 8.01
C THR A 377 19.99 -10.30 6.53
N GLU A 378 18.99 -9.80 5.81
CA GLU A 378 19.16 -9.27 4.45
C GLU A 378 19.48 -7.77 4.52
N TRP A 379 20.11 -7.25 3.47
CA TRP A 379 20.52 -5.84 3.41
C TRP A 379 20.79 -5.34 1.99
N ARG A 380 20.84 -6.24 1.01
CA ARG A 380 21.14 -5.88 -0.38
C ARG A 380 19.96 -5.16 -1.00
N ASP A 381 18.76 -5.56 -0.65
CA ASP A 381 17.50 -4.87 -0.91
C ASP A 381 17.49 -3.45 -0.34
N ASP A 382 18.01 -3.21 0.86
CA ASP A 382 18.10 -1.84 1.40
C ASP A 382 19.03 -0.95 0.56
N LEU A 383 20.17 -1.48 0.11
CA LEU A 383 21.08 -0.73 -0.76
C LEU A 383 20.55 -0.61 -2.20
N GLU A 384 19.73 -1.55 -2.66
CA GLU A 384 18.97 -1.41 -3.88
C GLU A 384 18.00 -0.23 -3.76
N LEU A 385 17.17 -0.20 -2.72
CA LEU A 385 16.22 0.88 -2.46
C LEU A 385 16.94 2.23 -2.38
N GLY A 386 17.97 2.34 -1.56
CA GLY A 386 18.75 3.57 -1.41
C GLY A 386 19.38 4.05 -2.73
N ALA A 387 19.91 3.15 -3.56
CA ALA A 387 20.47 3.50 -4.86
C ALA A 387 19.38 3.92 -5.86
N THR A 388 18.25 3.22 -5.89
CA THR A 388 17.11 3.53 -6.75
C THR A 388 16.55 4.92 -6.44
N GLU A 389 16.42 5.26 -5.17
CA GLU A 389 15.91 6.57 -4.74
C GLU A 389 16.90 7.70 -5.03
N LEU A 390 18.19 7.45 -4.82
CA LEU A 390 19.24 8.38 -5.25
C LEU A 390 19.23 8.59 -6.77
N TYR A 391 18.93 7.55 -7.56
CA TYR A 391 18.71 7.72 -9.00
C TYR A 391 17.57 8.69 -9.28
N PHE A 392 16.38 8.50 -8.69
CA PHE A 392 15.25 9.40 -8.93
C PHE A 392 15.55 10.83 -8.50
N ALA A 393 16.17 11.02 -7.33
CA ALA A 393 16.56 12.33 -6.83
C ALA A 393 17.49 13.06 -7.81
N VAL A 394 18.56 12.39 -8.25
CA VAL A 394 19.55 12.97 -9.18
C VAL A 394 18.97 13.18 -10.58
N ALA A 395 18.16 12.24 -11.08
CA ALA A 395 17.49 12.33 -12.38
C ALA A 395 16.48 13.49 -12.44
N SER A 396 15.91 13.87 -11.29
CA SER A 396 14.90 14.93 -11.23
C SER A 396 15.46 16.36 -11.38
N GLY A 397 16.78 16.53 -11.41
CA GLY A 397 17.45 17.83 -11.58
C GLY A 397 17.36 18.76 -10.38
N GLY A 398 17.79 20.02 -10.55
CA GLY A 398 17.76 21.02 -9.46
C GLY A 398 18.75 20.72 -8.30
N LEU A 399 19.85 20.05 -8.61
CA LEU A 399 20.74 19.45 -7.61
C LEU A 399 21.50 20.50 -6.77
N PRO A 400 21.67 20.26 -5.45
CA PRO A 400 22.49 21.10 -4.61
C PRO A 400 23.97 20.98 -5.00
N SER A 401 24.74 22.04 -4.77
CA SER A 401 26.19 22.00 -5.02
C SER A 401 26.89 21.06 -4.04
N GLY A 402 27.96 20.39 -4.49
CA GLY A 402 28.84 19.60 -3.62
C GLY A 402 28.51 18.11 -3.56
N LEU A 403 27.51 17.65 -4.32
CA LEU A 403 27.34 16.22 -4.58
C LEU A 403 28.53 15.67 -5.38
N VAL A 404 28.97 14.47 -5.02
CA VAL A 404 30.04 13.72 -5.67
C VAL A 404 29.52 13.08 -6.96
N HIS A 405 28.30 12.56 -6.94
CA HIS A 405 27.67 11.79 -8.00
C HIS A 405 26.44 12.54 -8.53
N THR A 406 26.63 13.30 -9.61
CA THR A 406 25.53 14.05 -10.27
C THR A 406 25.04 13.38 -11.57
N ASP A 407 25.60 12.24 -11.94
CA ASP A 407 25.18 11.46 -13.10
C ASP A 407 24.20 10.35 -12.63
N PRO A 408 22.91 10.40 -13.00
CA PRO A 408 21.94 9.38 -12.60
C PRO A 408 22.38 7.96 -12.96
N ALA A 409 23.13 7.77 -14.06
CA ALA A 409 23.57 6.45 -14.49
C ALA A 409 24.48 5.75 -13.47
N PHE A 410 25.16 6.51 -12.61
CA PHE A 410 25.94 5.96 -11.49
C PHE A 410 25.02 5.19 -10.53
N TYR A 411 23.98 5.84 -10.02
CA TYR A 411 23.06 5.25 -9.06
C TYR A 411 22.20 4.16 -9.68
N LEU A 412 21.78 4.31 -10.94
CA LEU A 412 21.07 3.24 -11.66
C LEU A 412 21.92 1.97 -11.77
N SER A 413 23.24 2.10 -11.97
CA SER A 413 24.17 0.97 -12.01
C SER A 413 24.33 0.30 -10.64
N GLN A 414 24.38 1.11 -9.57
CA GLN A 414 24.45 0.61 -8.19
C GLN A 414 23.15 -0.11 -7.81
N ALA A 415 21.99 0.45 -8.15
CA ALA A 415 20.70 -0.18 -7.91
C ALA A 415 20.59 -1.52 -8.63
N ALA A 416 20.94 -1.56 -9.92
CA ALA A 416 20.96 -2.80 -10.69
C ALA A 416 21.92 -3.86 -10.11
N HIS A 417 23.07 -3.43 -9.58
CA HIS A 417 24.02 -4.32 -8.92
C HIS A 417 23.42 -4.91 -7.63
N TRP A 418 22.85 -4.08 -6.76
CA TRP A 418 22.29 -4.54 -5.49
C TRP A 418 21.05 -5.41 -5.66
N ALA A 419 20.20 -5.10 -6.63
CA ALA A 419 19.08 -5.96 -7.01
C ALA A 419 19.55 -7.34 -7.48
N ASN A 420 20.54 -7.39 -8.37
CA ASN A 420 21.12 -8.66 -8.80
C ASN A 420 21.78 -9.41 -7.62
N ALA A 421 22.40 -8.68 -6.69
CA ALA A 421 22.99 -9.28 -5.49
C ALA A 421 21.92 -9.84 -4.52
N TYR A 422 20.74 -9.22 -4.41
CA TYR A 422 19.58 -9.76 -3.70
C TYR A 422 19.08 -11.04 -4.38
N ILE A 423 18.74 -10.95 -5.68
CA ILE A 423 18.19 -12.06 -6.49
C ILE A 423 19.13 -13.29 -6.53
N THR A 424 20.44 -13.07 -6.47
CA THR A 424 21.43 -14.17 -6.44
C THR A 424 21.94 -14.49 -5.04
N GLY A 425 21.38 -13.82 -4.04
CA GLY A 425 21.77 -13.85 -2.64
C GLY A 425 21.16 -15.01 -1.85
N PRO A 426 21.51 -15.11 -0.56
CA PRO A 426 21.05 -16.20 0.30
C PRO A 426 19.58 -16.09 0.75
N ASN A 427 18.99 -14.89 0.73
CA ASN A 427 17.62 -14.64 1.19
C ASN A 427 16.67 -14.24 0.05
N ASP A 428 17.10 -14.45 -1.20
CA ASP A 428 16.32 -14.27 -2.42
C ASP A 428 14.90 -14.86 -2.31
N ALA A 429 13.90 -13.98 -2.37
CA ALA A 429 12.47 -14.29 -2.29
C ALA A 429 12.07 -15.17 -1.09
N THR A 430 12.80 -15.04 0.03
CA THR A 430 12.51 -15.78 1.27
C THR A 430 11.49 -15.08 2.15
N ASP A 431 11.23 -13.80 1.88
CA ASP A 431 10.30 -12.96 2.61
C ASP A 431 9.54 -12.02 1.64
N THR A 432 8.70 -11.15 2.20
CA THR A 432 7.80 -10.21 1.51
C THR A 432 7.94 -8.82 2.12
N LEU A 433 7.41 -7.78 1.48
CA LEU A 433 7.57 -6.39 1.92
C LEU A 433 7.22 -6.20 3.41
N ASN A 434 8.25 -6.01 4.23
CA ASN A 434 8.18 -5.70 5.65
C ASN A 434 9.49 -5.00 6.07
N LEU A 435 9.70 -4.77 7.37
CA LEU A 435 10.93 -4.13 7.87
C LEU A 435 12.22 -4.86 7.47
N TYR A 436 12.20 -6.19 7.36
CA TYR A 436 13.39 -7.03 7.16
C TYR A 436 13.68 -7.40 5.71
N ASP A 437 12.73 -7.13 4.82
CA ASP A 437 12.86 -7.34 3.38
C ASP A 437 12.06 -6.23 2.66
N VAL A 438 12.78 -5.27 2.09
CA VAL A 438 12.23 -4.14 1.34
C VAL A 438 12.32 -4.35 -0.18
N SER A 439 12.71 -5.56 -0.63
CA SER A 439 12.87 -5.88 -2.06
C SER A 439 11.60 -5.64 -2.86
N GLY A 440 10.42 -5.86 -2.27
CA GLY A 440 9.13 -5.57 -2.91
C GLY A 440 9.04 -4.13 -3.44
N LEU A 441 9.30 -3.16 -2.56
CA LEU A 441 9.31 -1.74 -2.90
C LEU A 441 10.52 -1.39 -3.79
N ALA A 442 11.71 -1.93 -3.46
CA ALA A 442 12.94 -1.63 -4.19
C ALA A 442 12.87 -2.09 -5.65
N HIS A 443 12.38 -3.30 -5.92
CA HIS A 443 12.22 -3.85 -7.26
C HIS A 443 11.14 -3.13 -8.06
N TYR A 444 10.06 -2.70 -7.40
CA TYR A 444 9.03 -1.87 -8.04
C TYR A 444 9.62 -0.56 -8.54
N ASP A 445 10.28 0.17 -7.65
CA ASP A 445 10.88 1.47 -7.95
C ASP A 445 12.03 1.34 -8.95
N LEU A 446 12.87 0.30 -8.85
CA LEU A 446 13.94 0.10 -9.82
C LEU A 446 13.38 -0.26 -11.20
N SER A 447 12.25 -0.95 -11.26
CA SER A 447 11.57 -1.23 -12.53
C SER A 447 11.10 0.06 -13.21
N LEU A 448 10.58 1.02 -12.44
CA LEU A 448 10.21 2.35 -12.91
C LEU A 448 11.45 3.17 -13.31
N ALA A 449 12.53 3.11 -12.51
CA ALA A 449 13.78 3.80 -12.78
C ALA A 449 14.43 3.33 -14.10
N LEU A 450 14.50 2.01 -14.32
CA LEU A 450 14.99 1.42 -15.56
C LEU A 450 14.14 1.83 -16.76
N GLN A 451 12.81 1.85 -16.60
CA GLN A 451 11.89 2.32 -17.63
C GLN A 451 12.15 3.80 -17.97
N GLN A 452 12.27 4.66 -16.96
CA GLN A 452 12.56 6.09 -17.12
C GLN A 452 13.90 6.32 -17.83
N ALA A 453 14.91 5.49 -17.55
CA ALA A 453 16.21 5.53 -18.20
C ALA A 453 16.23 4.96 -19.63
N GLY A 454 15.11 4.41 -20.12
CA GLY A 454 15.00 3.81 -21.44
C GLY A 454 15.63 2.42 -21.54
N ASP A 455 15.60 1.64 -20.45
CA ASP A 455 16.07 0.25 -20.38
C ASP A 455 17.51 0.06 -20.90
N PRO A 456 18.50 0.76 -20.31
CA PRO A 456 19.87 0.74 -20.80
C PRO A 456 20.49 -0.66 -20.73
N ALA A 457 21.19 -1.04 -21.80
CA ALA A 457 21.89 -2.32 -21.86
C ALA A 457 23.17 -2.32 -21.01
N GLY A 458 23.57 -3.51 -20.51
CA GLY A 458 24.84 -3.72 -19.81
C GLY A 458 24.79 -3.57 -18.29
N LEU A 459 23.60 -3.34 -17.73
CA LEU A 459 23.35 -3.44 -16.29
C LEU A 459 23.30 -4.90 -15.83
N GLU A 460 23.56 -5.14 -14.55
CA GLU A 460 23.58 -6.50 -13.96
C GLU A 460 22.19 -7.13 -13.83
N THR A 461 21.12 -6.31 -13.82
CA THR A 461 19.73 -6.76 -13.83
C THR A 461 18.93 -6.05 -14.93
N THR A 462 17.69 -6.48 -15.13
CA THR A 462 16.73 -5.91 -16.08
C THR A 462 15.34 -5.86 -15.45
N ARG A 463 14.43 -5.03 -15.98
CA ARG A 463 13.02 -5.02 -15.56
C ARG A 463 12.39 -6.42 -15.59
N ALA A 464 12.71 -7.23 -16.60
CA ALA A 464 12.19 -8.59 -16.71
C ALA A 464 12.69 -9.50 -15.56
N ALA A 465 13.92 -9.31 -15.08
CA ALA A 465 14.45 -10.06 -13.94
C ALA A 465 13.80 -9.61 -12.62
N LEU A 466 13.64 -8.30 -12.42
CA LEU A 466 12.96 -7.74 -11.25
C LEU A 466 11.49 -8.21 -11.17
N LEU A 467 10.76 -8.13 -12.28
CA LEU A 467 9.39 -8.64 -12.38
C LEU A 467 9.32 -10.15 -12.12
N ALA A 468 10.28 -10.92 -12.63
CA ALA A 468 10.32 -12.35 -12.38
C ALA A 468 10.53 -12.68 -10.90
N ASP A 469 11.31 -11.87 -10.17
CA ASP A 469 11.58 -12.08 -8.76
C ASP A 469 10.43 -11.61 -7.85
N LEU A 470 9.84 -10.45 -8.13
CA LEU A 470 8.57 -10.01 -7.51
C LEU A 470 7.48 -11.07 -7.68
N LYS A 471 7.34 -11.60 -8.90
CA LYS A 471 6.40 -12.69 -9.19
C LYS A 471 6.70 -13.92 -8.34
N LYS A 472 7.98 -14.27 -8.18
CA LYS A 472 8.41 -15.43 -7.41
C LYS A 472 8.05 -15.29 -5.93
N GLN A 473 8.21 -14.11 -5.32
CA GLN A 473 7.75 -13.84 -3.95
C GLN A 473 6.23 -13.98 -3.83
N LEU A 474 5.47 -13.37 -4.75
CA LEU A 474 4.00 -13.44 -4.75
C LEU A 474 3.47 -14.86 -5.00
N ASP A 475 4.11 -15.64 -5.89
CA ASP A 475 3.78 -17.05 -6.12
C ASP A 475 4.08 -17.93 -4.89
N ALA A 476 5.15 -17.62 -4.14
CA ALA A 476 5.44 -18.31 -2.89
C ALA A 476 4.36 -18.01 -1.82
N ALA A 477 3.91 -16.76 -1.73
CA ALA A 477 2.81 -16.35 -0.87
C ALA A 477 1.47 -17.00 -1.29
N ASP A 478 1.17 -17.09 -2.58
CA ASP A 478 -0.03 -17.80 -3.08
C ASP A 478 0.04 -19.31 -2.78
N ALA A 479 1.23 -19.91 -2.91
CA ALA A 479 1.44 -21.30 -2.51
C ALA A 479 1.25 -21.52 -0.99
N GLN A 480 1.69 -20.58 -0.16
CA GLN A 480 1.43 -20.58 1.27
C GLN A 480 -0.08 -20.44 1.56
N ALA A 481 -0.75 -19.49 0.91
CA ALA A 481 -2.19 -19.28 1.01
C ALA A 481 -3.00 -20.54 0.67
N ALA A 482 -2.56 -21.32 -0.32
CA ALA A 482 -3.20 -22.59 -0.69
C ALA A 482 -3.15 -23.66 0.43
N THR A 483 -2.31 -23.49 1.46
CA THR A 483 -2.25 -24.37 2.64
C THR A 483 -3.12 -23.89 3.81
N ASP A 484 -3.62 -22.65 3.73
CA ASP A 484 -4.41 -22.01 4.77
C ASP A 484 -5.89 -21.95 4.37
N PRO A 485 -6.84 -22.44 5.21
CA PRO A 485 -8.26 -22.41 4.88
C PRO A 485 -8.88 -21.01 4.70
N PHE A 486 -8.23 -19.95 5.20
CA PHE A 486 -8.59 -18.54 5.00
C PHE A 486 -7.79 -17.88 3.86
N GLY A 487 -6.87 -18.59 3.21
CA GLY A 487 -6.10 -18.10 2.07
C GLY A 487 -5.06 -17.03 2.41
N PHE A 488 -4.53 -17.02 3.64
CA PHE A 488 -3.53 -16.03 4.03
C PHE A 488 -2.14 -16.35 3.48
N GLY A 489 -1.51 -15.37 2.83
CA GLY A 489 -0.25 -15.54 2.10
C GLY A 489 1.00 -15.69 2.97
N PHE A 490 0.85 -15.63 4.29
CA PHE A 490 1.94 -15.75 5.25
C PHE A 490 1.54 -16.71 6.39
N PRO A 491 2.47 -17.40 7.07
CA PRO A 491 2.10 -18.27 8.18
C PRO A 491 1.61 -17.46 9.40
N TRP A 492 0.52 -17.90 10.03
CA TRP A 492 -0.07 -17.24 11.19
C TRP A 492 0.69 -17.44 12.51
N ASP A 493 1.65 -18.37 12.57
CA ASP A 493 2.40 -18.70 13.79
C ASP A 493 3.83 -18.14 13.79
N THR A 494 4.06 -17.13 12.95
CA THR A 494 5.29 -16.34 12.83
C THR A 494 5.10 -14.92 13.34
N TRP A 495 6.20 -14.16 13.45
CA TRP A 495 6.13 -12.76 13.86
C TRP A 495 5.62 -11.86 12.73
N ASP A 496 5.04 -10.72 13.12
CA ASP A 496 4.73 -9.58 12.24
C ASP A 496 3.68 -9.88 11.16
N THR A 497 2.75 -10.78 11.47
CA THR A 497 1.72 -11.23 10.52
C THR A 497 0.89 -10.09 9.92
N THR A 498 0.57 -9.06 10.70
CA THR A 498 -0.24 -7.94 10.19
C THR A 498 0.51 -7.13 9.13
N SER A 499 1.79 -6.83 9.35
CA SER A 499 2.59 -6.03 8.41
C SER A 499 2.88 -6.78 7.12
N HIS A 500 3.12 -8.10 7.19
CA HIS A 500 3.24 -8.98 6.02
C HIS A 500 1.94 -9.02 5.21
N GLY A 501 0.77 -9.07 5.86
CA GLY A 501 -0.51 -9.06 5.17
C GLY A 501 -0.75 -7.77 4.37
N ALA A 502 -0.39 -6.62 4.95
CA ALA A 502 -0.47 -5.33 4.26
C ALA A 502 0.64 -5.20 3.19
N GLY A 503 1.87 -5.63 3.47
CA GLY A 503 2.98 -5.62 2.52
C GLY A 503 2.74 -6.47 1.29
N LEU A 504 2.18 -7.67 1.46
CA LEU A 504 1.73 -8.53 0.37
C LEU A 504 0.65 -7.86 -0.50
N SER A 505 -0.27 -7.12 0.12
CA SER A 505 -1.26 -6.33 -0.64
C SER A 505 -0.60 -5.22 -1.46
N VAL A 506 0.41 -4.54 -0.91
CA VAL A 506 1.17 -3.51 -1.64
C VAL A 506 1.92 -4.14 -2.82
N MET A 507 2.69 -5.20 -2.59
CA MET A 507 3.46 -5.89 -3.63
C MET A 507 2.57 -6.40 -4.77
N ALA A 508 1.39 -6.94 -4.45
CA ALA A 508 0.45 -7.41 -5.46
C ALA A 508 -0.08 -6.26 -6.34
N ALA A 509 -0.43 -5.13 -5.73
CA ALA A 509 -0.90 -3.94 -6.44
C ALA A 509 0.19 -3.34 -7.34
N GLU A 510 1.41 -3.26 -6.82
CA GLU A 510 2.60 -2.76 -7.52
C GLU A 510 2.97 -3.66 -8.71
N TYR A 511 2.98 -4.98 -8.51
CA TYR A 511 3.21 -5.94 -9.59
C TYR A 511 2.16 -5.81 -10.70
N ASP A 512 0.88 -5.82 -10.33
CA ASP A 512 -0.24 -5.73 -11.30
C ASP A 512 -0.21 -4.39 -12.06
N THR A 513 0.24 -3.32 -11.42
CA THR A 513 0.49 -2.01 -12.04
C THR A 513 1.63 -2.08 -13.05
N LEU A 514 2.77 -2.69 -12.71
CA LEU A 514 3.91 -2.80 -13.63
C LEU A 514 3.60 -3.63 -14.88
N VAL A 515 2.79 -4.68 -14.74
CA VAL A 515 2.42 -5.56 -15.87
C VAL A 515 1.13 -5.13 -16.58
N GLY A 516 0.40 -4.15 -16.04
CA GLY A 516 -0.85 -3.64 -16.60
C GLY A 516 -2.00 -4.65 -16.59
N ALA A 517 -1.97 -5.64 -15.70
CA ALA A 517 -2.95 -6.73 -15.63
C ALA A 517 -3.17 -7.19 -14.19
N GLY A 518 -4.43 -7.47 -13.82
CA GLY A 518 -4.80 -7.93 -12.48
C GLY A 518 -4.44 -9.39 -12.24
N THR A 519 -3.15 -9.72 -12.20
CA THR A 519 -2.64 -11.09 -11.99
C THR A 519 -2.85 -11.52 -10.54
N TYR A 520 -2.64 -10.61 -9.59
CA TYR A 520 -2.76 -10.84 -8.16
C TYR A 520 -3.87 -10.02 -7.50
N ALA A 521 -4.69 -9.27 -8.24
CA ALA A 521 -5.80 -8.47 -7.71
C ALA A 521 -6.77 -9.22 -6.77
N ASN A 522 -6.93 -10.54 -6.95
CA ASN A 522 -7.71 -11.37 -6.01
C ASN A 522 -6.95 -11.63 -4.70
N GLN A 523 -5.66 -11.93 -4.79
CA GLN A 523 -4.75 -12.16 -3.67
C GLN A 523 -4.54 -10.88 -2.86
N GLU A 524 -4.31 -9.75 -3.54
CA GLU A 524 -4.24 -8.39 -2.99
C GLU A 524 -5.39 -8.16 -2.00
N MET A 525 -6.63 -8.27 -2.50
CA MET A 525 -7.83 -8.11 -1.69
C MET A 525 -7.97 -9.18 -0.60
N GLY A 526 -7.58 -10.42 -0.90
CA GLY A 526 -7.65 -11.54 0.03
C GLY A 526 -6.79 -11.32 1.27
N TRP A 527 -5.52 -11.01 1.07
CA TRP A 527 -4.53 -10.82 2.14
C TRP A 527 -4.82 -9.58 2.97
N LEU A 528 -5.23 -8.48 2.35
CA LEU A 528 -5.72 -7.31 3.08
C LEU A 528 -6.99 -7.63 3.88
N SER A 529 -7.93 -8.39 3.32
CA SER A 529 -9.14 -8.82 4.03
C SER A 529 -8.83 -9.72 5.22
N ASN A 530 -7.81 -10.58 5.13
CA ASN A 530 -7.42 -11.46 6.22
C ASN A 530 -7.00 -10.66 7.46
N ILE A 531 -6.24 -9.57 7.31
CA ILE A 531 -5.84 -8.73 8.44
C ILE A 531 -6.96 -7.78 8.92
N LEU A 532 -8.02 -7.59 8.13
CA LEU A 532 -9.19 -6.76 8.45
C LEU A 532 -10.42 -7.56 8.94
N GLY A 533 -10.22 -8.82 9.32
CA GLY A 533 -11.26 -9.63 9.98
C GLY A 533 -11.75 -10.85 9.23
N ALA A 534 -11.31 -11.09 7.99
CA ALA A 534 -11.59 -12.33 7.26
C ALA A 534 -10.61 -13.45 7.67
N ASN A 535 -10.51 -13.71 8.98
CA ASN A 535 -9.59 -14.67 9.58
C ASN A 535 -10.30 -15.52 10.67
N GLY A 536 -9.59 -16.49 11.23
CA GLY A 536 -10.11 -17.41 12.25
C GLY A 536 -10.73 -16.73 13.47
N TRP A 537 -10.14 -15.60 13.90
CA TRP A 537 -10.58 -14.85 15.08
C TRP A 537 -11.74 -13.89 14.79
N GLY A 538 -11.91 -13.47 13.53
CA GLY A 538 -12.88 -12.46 13.16
C GLY A 538 -12.57 -11.09 13.76
N SER A 539 -11.29 -10.77 13.93
CA SER A 539 -10.80 -9.48 14.40
C SER A 539 -10.02 -8.82 13.27
N SER A 540 -10.25 -7.52 13.06
CA SER A 540 -9.23 -6.69 12.44
C SER A 540 -8.01 -6.63 13.37
N PHE A 541 -6.82 -6.61 12.79
CA PHE A 541 -5.55 -6.40 13.52
C PHE A 541 -5.08 -4.94 13.40
N ILE A 542 -5.95 -4.06 12.89
CA ILE A 542 -5.72 -2.61 12.84
C ILE A 542 -6.79 -1.94 13.70
N VAL A 543 -6.35 -1.22 14.73
CA VAL A 543 -7.24 -0.65 15.75
C VAL A 543 -8.16 0.40 15.14
N GLY A 544 -9.47 0.27 15.38
CA GLY A 544 -10.48 1.20 14.88
C GLY A 544 -10.95 0.95 13.44
N ASP A 545 -10.30 0.04 12.70
CA ASP A 545 -10.70 -0.35 11.36
C ASP A 545 -11.50 -1.65 11.39
N GLY A 546 -12.83 -1.51 11.45
CA GLY A 546 -13.77 -2.63 11.58
C GLY A 546 -14.56 -2.57 12.89
N SER A 547 -15.39 -3.59 13.13
CA SER A 547 -16.28 -3.67 14.30
C SER A 547 -15.68 -4.43 15.50
N THR A 548 -14.69 -5.28 15.23
CA THR A 548 -13.94 -6.06 16.22
C THR A 548 -12.46 -5.85 15.94
N PHE A 549 -11.73 -5.33 16.93
CA PHE A 549 -10.31 -5.06 16.89
C PHE A 549 -9.73 -5.15 18.32
N PRO A 550 -8.40 -5.12 18.53
CA PRO A 550 -7.82 -5.24 19.87
C PRO A 550 -8.16 -4.04 20.75
N HIS A 551 -8.60 -4.28 21.98
CA HIS A 551 -8.92 -3.25 22.97
C HIS A 551 -7.85 -3.13 24.05
N CYS A 552 -7.07 -4.19 24.27
CA CYS A 552 -6.11 -4.34 25.34
C CYS A 552 -4.68 -4.23 24.84
N MET A 553 -4.37 -3.14 24.14
CA MET A 553 -3.06 -2.89 23.54
C MET A 553 -1.93 -3.01 24.57
N GLN A 554 -0.84 -3.69 24.19
CA GLN A 554 0.44 -3.54 24.88
C GLN A 554 1.02 -2.20 24.40
N HIS A 555 0.55 -1.12 25.03
CA HIS A 555 1.01 0.23 24.77
C HIS A 555 0.75 1.09 26.00
N GLN A 556 1.77 1.79 26.50
CA GLN A 556 1.71 2.46 27.80
C GLN A 556 0.62 3.53 27.91
N VAL A 557 0.57 4.48 26.95
CA VAL A 557 -0.41 5.58 26.97
C VAL A 557 -1.85 5.07 26.87
N THR A 558 -2.14 4.21 25.89
CA THR A 558 -3.49 3.68 25.66
C THR A 558 -3.94 2.78 26.80
N ASN A 559 -3.02 2.02 27.40
CA ASN A 559 -3.33 1.24 28.58
C ASN A 559 -3.69 2.11 29.79
N ILE A 560 -2.97 3.22 29.99
CA ILE A 560 -3.17 4.10 31.16
C ILE A 560 -4.37 5.04 30.97
N VAL A 561 -4.53 5.64 29.80
CA VAL A 561 -5.52 6.72 29.52
C VAL A 561 -6.71 6.24 28.69
N GLY A 562 -6.54 5.22 27.85
CA GLY A 562 -7.58 4.68 26.98
C GLY A 562 -8.72 4.00 27.74
N THR A 563 -9.83 3.79 27.04
CA THR A 563 -11.08 3.22 27.56
C THR A 563 -11.03 1.70 27.75
N LEU A 564 -10.17 0.99 27.02
CA LEU A 564 -9.96 -0.47 27.07
C LEU A 564 -11.21 -1.32 26.74
N ASP A 565 -12.24 -0.71 26.16
CA ASP A 565 -13.49 -1.37 25.77
C ASP A 565 -13.84 -1.17 24.28
N GLY A 566 -12.92 -0.59 23.52
CA GLY A 566 -13.07 -0.28 22.09
C GLY A 566 -13.72 1.07 21.80
N SER A 567 -14.24 1.79 22.80
CA SER A 567 -14.80 3.13 22.60
C SER A 567 -13.71 4.22 22.60
N PRO A 568 -13.80 5.30 21.82
CA PRO A 568 -12.79 6.37 21.88
C PRO A 568 -12.65 6.98 23.30
N PRO A 569 -11.43 7.39 23.72
CA PRO A 569 -10.20 7.40 22.95
C PRO A 569 -9.53 6.01 22.81
N ILE A 570 -9.19 5.68 21.57
CA ILE A 570 -8.41 4.51 21.13
C ILE A 570 -7.24 4.96 20.26
N LEU A 571 -6.24 4.11 20.09
CA LEU A 571 -5.11 4.36 19.19
C LEU A 571 -5.48 3.93 17.77
N ALA A 572 -6.41 4.67 17.17
CA ALA A 572 -6.90 4.38 15.83
C ALA A 572 -5.74 4.31 14.82
N GLY A 573 -5.76 3.29 13.96
CA GLY A 573 -4.79 3.04 12.89
C GLY A 573 -3.59 2.20 13.29
N ALA A 574 -3.42 1.90 14.58
CA ALA A 574 -2.31 1.08 15.03
C ALA A 574 -2.46 -0.37 14.53
N ALA A 575 -1.54 -0.81 13.69
CA ALA A 575 -1.41 -2.22 13.33
C ALA A 575 -0.68 -2.95 14.46
N VAL A 576 -1.31 -3.97 15.02
CA VAL A 576 -0.65 -4.84 16.02
C VAL A 576 0.19 -5.91 15.34
N GLU A 577 1.10 -6.54 16.09
CA GLU A 577 1.88 -7.69 15.64
C GLU A 577 0.99 -8.74 14.93
N GLY A 578 -0.16 -9.06 15.53
CA GLY A 578 -1.14 -10.02 15.01
C GLY A 578 -1.10 -11.38 15.73
N PRO A 579 -1.53 -12.46 15.09
CA PRO A 579 -1.40 -13.80 15.65
C PRO A 579 0.04 -14.32 15.63
N ASN A 580 0.40 -15.13 16.64
CA ASN A 580 1.74 -15.69 16.77
C ASN A 580 1.69 -17.14 17.30
N GLY A 581 2.76 -17.91 17.13
CA GLY A 581 2.88 -19.27 17.66
C GLY A 581 3.04 -19.34 19.17
N THR A 582 3.60 -18.29 19.79
CA THR A 582 3.79 -18.20 21.25
C THR A 582 3.21 -16.93 21.82
N ILE A 583 2.36 -17.07 22.84
CA ILE A 583 1.81 -15.93 23.58
C ILE A 583 2.69 -15.64 24.79
N TYR A 584 3.28 -14.45 24.81
CA TYR A 584 4.04 -13.96 25.95
C TYR A 584 3.14 -13.27 26.98
N SER A 585 3.63 -13.18 28.22
CA SER A 585 2.95 -12.48 29.31
C SER A 585 3.98 -11.88 30.27
N GLY A 586 3.64 -10.75 30.86
CA GLY A 586 4.42 -10.06 31.87
C GLY A 586 3.68 -8.81 32.34
N SER A 587 3.45 -8.71 33.64
CA SER A 587 2.82 -7.54 34.25
C SER A 587 3.86 -6.63 34.89
N LEU A 588 3.73 -5.32 34.63
CA LEU A 588 4.56 -4.28 35.21
C LEU A 588 3.79 -3.42 36.20
N THR A 589 4.50 -2.82 37.15
CA THR A 589 3.88 -1.85 38.07
C THR A 589 3.41 -0.63 37.28
N GLY A 590 2.13 -0.28 37.42
CA GLY A 590 1.49 0.82 36.66
C GLY A 590 0.60 0.33 35.51
N MET A 591 0.76 -0.92 35.07
CA MET A 591 -0.05 -1.52 34.02
C MET A 591 -1.48 -1.76 34.49
N ARG A 592 -2.46 -1.21 33.77
CA ARG A 592 -3.89 -1.50 33.96
C ARG A 592 -4.19 -2.86 33.35
N ARG A 593 -4.65 -3.80 34.17
CA ARG A 593 -5.06 -5.14 33.69
C ARG A 593 -6.12 -5.02 32.59
N CYS A 594 -5.87 -5.67 31.46
CA CYS A 594 -6.80 -5.75 30.34
C CYS A 594 -6.66 -7.13 29.66
N PRO A 595 -7.76 -7.89 29.46
CA PRO A 595 -9.13 -7.54 29.81
C PRO A 595 -9.32 -7.56 31.34
N PRO A 596 -10.27 -6.78 31.90
CA PRO A 596 -10.42 -6.63 33.36
C PRO A 596 -10.69 -7.94 34.10
N ASP A 597 -11.43 -8.86 33.47
CA ASP A 597 -11.72 -10.20 34.01
C ASP A 597 -10.61 -11.22 33.71
N GLY A 598 -9.68 -10.90 32.80
CA GLY A 598 -8.64 -11.79 32.30
C GLY A 598 -9.15 -12.93 31.43
N ILE A 599 -10.39 -12.87 30.93
CA ILE A 599 -10.94 -13.88 30.04
C ILE A 599 -10.40 -13.65 28.63
N ASP A 600 -9.73 -14.66 28.08
CA ASP A 600 -9.34 -14.68 26.68
C ASP A 600 -10.52 -15.16 25.82
N VAL A 601 -11.24 -14.19 25.24
CA VAL A 601 -12.40 -14.45 24.37
C VAL A 601 -11.98 -14.97 22.98
N PHE A 602 -10.71 -14.83 22.62
CA PHE A 602 -10.17 -15.27 21.33
C PHE A 602 -9.61 -16.70 21.38
N ALA A 603 -9.32 -17.22 22.58
CA ALA A 603 -8.83 -18.59 22.78
C ALA A 603 -9.61 -19.69 22.02
N PRO A 604 -10.97 -19.67 21.96
CA PRO A 604 -11.72 -20.69 21.22
C PRO A 604 -11.45 -20.70 19.70
N PHE A 605 -10.94 -19.59 19.15
CA PHE A 605 -10.71 -19.40 17.71
C PHE A 605 -9.27 -19.66 17.27
N ASN A 606 -8.39 -20.02 18.21
CA ASN A 606 -7.01 -20.35 17.89
C ASN A 606 -6.91 -21.50 16.89
N GLY A 607 -6.01 -21.36 15.92
CA GLY A 607 -5.73 -22.37 14.90
C GLY A 607 -4.95 -23.56 15.47
N LYS A 608 -4.41 -24.41 14.59
CA LYS A 608 -3.58 -25.56 15.01
C LYS A 608 -2.34 -25.09 15.79
N THR A 609 -1.62 -24.12 15.24
CA THR A 609 -0.36 -23.60 15.80
C THR A 609 -0.46 -22.14 16.22
N ALA A 610 -1.14 -21.31 15.44
CA ALA A 610 -1.28 -19.88 15.70
C ALA A 610 -2.26 -19.52 16.83
N ARG A 611 -1.94 -18.46 17.57
CA ARG A 611 -2.68 -17.96 18.73
C ARG A 611 -2.82 -16.45 18.62
N PHE A 612 -3.99 -15.92 18.97
CA PHE A 612 -4.20 -14.49 19.14
C PHE A 612 -4.84 -14.22 20.50
N LYS A 613 -4.39 -13.17 21.19
CA LYS A 613 -4.88 -12.83 22.52
C LYS A 613 -4.89 -11.32 22.71
N ASP A 614 -6.09 -10.75 22.80
CA ASP A 614 -6.28 -9.34 23.15
C ASP A 614 -6.02 -9.12 24.64
N ASN A 615 -4.77 -8.85 25.02
CA ASN A 615 -4.34 -8.69 26.40
C ASN A 615 -3.09 -7.83 26.50
N VAL A 616 -3.08 -6.85 27.41
CA VAL A 616 -1.98 -5.88 27.57
C VAL A 616 -0.64 -6.54 27.88
N GLU A 617 -0.63 -7.71 28.51
CA GLU A 617 0.61 -8.43 28.83
C GLU A 617 1.20 -9.15 27.61
N SER A 618 0.43 -9.30 26.53
CA SER A 618 0.76 -10.08 25.35
C SER A 618 1.26 -9.19 24.22
N PHE A 619 2.47 -8.66 24.42
CA PHE A 619 3.18 -7.86 23.42
C PHE A 619 3.29 -8.60 22.08
N SER A 620 3.48 -9.92 22.12
CA SER A 620 3.60 -10.80 20.95
C SER A 620 2.32 -10.97 20.12
N THR A 621 1.27 -10.19 20.40
CA THR A 621 0.05 -10.19 19.58
C THR A 621 -0.62 -8.83 19.48
N VAL A 622 -0.53 -7.99 20.53
CA VAL A 622 -1.23 -6.70 20.60
C VAL A 622 -0.33 -5.50 20.91
N GLU A 623 0.99 -5.65 20.77
CA GLU A 623 1.88 -4.49 20.67
C GLU A 623 1.76 -3.90 19.26
N PRO A 624 1.50 -2.59 19.13
CA PRO A 624 1.64 -1.90 17.87
C PRO A 624 3.06 -1.36 17.69
N ALA A 625 3.47 -1.11 16.45
CA ALA A 625 4.73 -0.42 16.16
C ALA A 625 4.64 0.40 14.87
N ILE A 626 5.57 1.36 14.72
CA ILE A 626 5.63 2.26 13.57
C ILE A 626 5.90 1.51 12.26
N ASP A 627 6.78 0.51 12.32
CA ASP A 627 7.11 -0.38 11.20
C ASP A 627 5.98 -1.38 10.92
N LEU A 628 5.34 -1.93 11.97
CA LEU A 628 4.17 -2.79 11.80
C LEU A 628 3.02 -2.09 11.08
N THR A 629 2.91 -0.78 11.28
CA THR A 629 1.86 0.04 10.66
C THR A 629 2.24 0.55 9.27
N ALA A 630 3.53 0.65 8.92
CA ALA A 630 4.04 1.38 7.75
C ALA A 630 3.45 0.92 6.41
N SER A 631 3.22 -0.38 6.23
CA SER A 631 2.64 -0.92 4.98
C SER A 631 1.13 -0.73 4.85
N SER A 632 0.41 -0.54 5.96
CA SER A 632 -1.05 -0.39 5.94
C SER A 632 -1.57 0.89 5.25
N PRO A 633 -1.02 2.11 5.47
CA PRO A 633 -1.47 3.28 4.73
C PRO A 633 -1.18 3.14 3.23
N LEU A 634 -0.06 2.54 2.84
CA LEU A 634 0.26 2.31 1.43
C LEU A 634 -0.73 1.31 0.80
N ALA A 635 -1.04 0.21 1.49
CA ALA A 635 -2.06 -0.74 1.04
C ALA A 635 -3.44 -0.07 0.85
N PHE A 636 -3.86 0.78 1.79
CA PHE A 636 -5.11 1.53 1.68
C PHE A 636 -5.07 2.54 0.54
N ALA A 637 -3.96 3.24 0.33
CA ALA A 637 -3.81 4.18 -0.77
C ALA A 637 -3.92 3.47 -2.12
N TRP A 638 -3.31 2.29 -2.28
CA TRP A 638 -3.46 1.44 -3.46
C TRP A 638 -4.92 1.01 -3.69
N GLN A 639 -5.65 0.64 -2.63
CA GLN A 639 -7.08 0.34 -2.74
C GLN A 639 -7.92 1.54 -3.20
N ILE A 640 -7.56 2.76 -2.79
CA ILE A 640 -8.26 3.98 -3.20
C ILE A 640 -7.91 4.34 -4.65
N HIS A 641 -6.65 4.18 -5.03
CA HIS A 641 -6.17 4.40 -6.39
C HIS A 641 -6.83 3.41 -7.37
N GLY A 642 -6.96 2.16 -6.95
CA GLY A 642 -7.44 1.05 -7.77
C GLY A 642 -6.31 0.39 -8.54
N THR A 643 -6.40 -0.94 -8.66
CA THR A 643 -5.50 -1.77 -9.47
C THR A 643 -6.23 -2.24 -10.73
N PRO A 644 -5.50 -2.65 -11.79
CA PRO A 644 -6.12 -3.24 -12.97
C PRO A 644 -7.06 -4.39 -12.56
N PRO A 645 -8.26 -4.49 -13.16
CA PRO A 645 -9.23 -5.51 -12.77
C PRO A 645 -8.65 -6.92 -12.99
N PRO A 646 -9.08 -7.92 -12.20
CA PRO A 646 -8.61 -9.29 -12.33
C PRO A 646 -8.79 -9.79 -13.77
N THR A 647 -7.74 -10.34 -14.37
CA THR A 647 -7.86 -10.93 -15.71
C THR A 647 -8.69 -12.22 -15.61
N PRO A 648 -9.81 -12.36 -16.33
CA PRO A 648 -10.61 -13.58 -16.30
C PRO A 648 -9.84 -14.75 -16.92
N GLY A 649 -9.20 -15.56 -16.07
CA GLY A 649 -8.38 -16.70 -16.49
C GLY A 649 -6.95 -16.27 -16.82
N GLY A 650 -5.97 -16.86 -16.14
CA GLY A 650 -4.55 -16.56 -16.35
C GLY A 650 -4.17 -16.64 -17.82
N GLY A 651 -3.88 -15.49 -18.42
CA GLY A 651 -3.53 -15.37 -19.83
C GLY A 651 -3.06 -13.97 -20.19
N GLY A 652 -1.75 -13.72 -20.06
CA GLY A 652 -1.01 -12.67 -20.78
C GLY A 652 -1.38 -11.20 -20.52
N PRO A 653 -0.53 -10.26 -20.96
CA PRO A 653 -0.83 -8.83 -20.90
C PRO A 653 -2.00 -8.46 -21.83
N VAL A 654 -2.88 -7.57 -21.36
CA VAL A 654 -4.10 -7.15 -22.05
C VAL A 654 -3.80 -5.97 -22.99
N THR A 655 -4.35 -5.99 -24.20
CA THR A 655 -4.32 -4.84 -25.12
C THR A 655 -5.52 -3.94 -24.87
N VAL A 656 -5.31 -2.65 -24.64
CA VAL A 656 -6.38 -1.65 -24.55
C VAL A 656 -6.56 -0.98 -25.90
N VAL A 657 -7.78 -0.93 -26.41
CA VAL A 657 -8.12 -0.24 -27.66
C VAL A 657 -9.00 0.98 -27.33
N THR A 658 -8.61 2.14 -27.83
CA THR A 658 -9.43 3.36 -27.78
C THR A 658 -9.82 3.81 -29.17
N ILE A 659 -11.12 3.90 -29.41
CA ILE A 659 -11.71 4.41 -30.66
C ILE A 659 -11.94 5.91 -30.49
N GLN A 660 -11.48 6.71 -31.45
CA GLN A 660 -11.46 8.16 -31.33
C GLN A 660 -11.96 8.85 -32.58
N PHE A 661 -12.67 9.95 -32.39
CA PHE A 661 -13.17 10.83 -33.45
C PHE A 661 -12.73 12.27 -33.21
N ASP A 662 -12.18 12.92 -34.24
CA ASP A 662 -11.78 14.34 -34.19
C ASP A 662 -12.77 15.24 -34.95
N ASP A 663 -12.74 16.53 -34.67
CA ASP A 663 -13.47 17.62 -35.36
C ASP A 663 -14.97 17.74 -35.06
N GLY A 664 -15.62 16.72 -34.49
CA GLY A 664 -17.05 16.76 -34.15
C GLY A 664 -17.97 16.82 -35.38
N ASN A 665 -17.59 16.19 -36.49
CA ASN A 665 -18.39 16.14 -37.71
C ASN A 665 -19.73 15.42 -37.48
N SER A 666 -20.80 15.91 -38.11
CA SER A 666 -22.18 15.42 -37.91
C SER A 666 -22.37 13.94 -38.27
N ASP A 667 -21.59 13.43 -39.24
CA ASP A 667 -21.66 12.02 -39.65
C ASP A 667 -21.13 11.04 -38.59
N GLN A 668 -20.38 11.52 -37.60
CA GLN A 668 -19.87 10.70 -36.49
C GLN A 668 -20.98 10.21 -35.57
N LEU A 669 -22.17 10.84 -35.59
CA LEU A 669 -23.34 10.34 -34.85
C LEU A 669 -23.76 8.93 -35.31
N ASN A 670 -23.40 8.53 -36.53
CA ASN A 670 -23.62 7.18 -37.04
C ASN A 670 -22.87 6.10 -36.22
N ALA A 671 -21.83 6.48 -35.46
CA ALA A 671 -21.07 5.55 -34.61
C ALA A 671 -21.86 5.12 -33.37
N LEU A 672 -22.73 5.99 -32.83
CA LEU A 672 -23.49 5.75 -31.60
C LEU A 672 -24.23 4.40 -31.59
N PRO A 673 -25.13 4.10 -32.54
CA PRO A 673 -25.83 2.82 -32.53
C PRO A 673 -24.90 1.61 -32.75
N LEU A 674 -23.76 1.79 -33.41
CA LEU A 674 -22.81 0.70 -33.69
C LEU A 674 -21.98 0.34 -32.45
N LEU A 675 -21.53 1.36 -31.72
CA LEU A 675 -20.81 1.23 -30.45
C LEU A 675 -21.72 0.66 -29.36
N SER A 676 -22.92 1.23 -29.19
CA SER A 676 -23.89 0.76 -28.18
C SER A 676 -24.33 -0.68 -28.40
N ALA A 677 -24.47 -1.14 -29.65
CA ALA A 677 -24.82 -2.53 -29.95
C ALA A 677 -23.79 -3.55 -29.45
N ARG A 678 -22.56 -3.11 -29.17
CA ARG A 678 -21.44 -3.97 -28.75
C ARG A 678 -20.93 -3.63 -27.35
N ASN A 679 -21.62 -2.74 -26.63
CA ASN A 679 -21.21 -2.24 -25.33
C ASN A 679 -19.79 -1.66 -25.32
N MET A 680 -19.46 -0.90 -26.36
CA MET A 680 -18.19 -0.20 -26.52
C MET A 680 -18.43 1.32 -26.45
N ALA A 681 -17.41 2.05 -26.01
CA ALA A 681 -17.40 3.50 -25.97
C ALA A 681 -16.21 4.06 -26.77
N ALA A 682 -16.34 5.32 -27.21
CA ALA A 682 -15.32 6.05 -27.94
C ALA A 682 -15.10 7.44 -27.33
N THR A 683 -13.98 8.08 -27.69
CA THR A 683 -13.68 9.47 -27.31
C THR A 683 -13.90 10.40 -28.50
N PHE A 684 -14.70 11.44 -28.32
CA PHE A 684 -14.99 12.45 -29.34
C PHE A 684 -14.30 13.77 -28.96
N TYR A 685 -13.28 14.15 -29.72
CA TYR A 685 -12.57 15.41 -29.56
C TYR A 685 -13.26 16.50 -30.37
N ILE A 686 -13.74 17.52 -29.67
CA ILE A 686 -14.67 18.49 -30.20
C ILE A 686 -14.01 19.86 -30.32
N ASN A 687 -14.23 20.50 -31.46
CA ASN A 687 -13.97 21.92 -31.64
C ASN A 687 -15.20 22.74 -31.24
N SER A 688 -15.17 23.38 -30.08
CA SER A 688 -16.35 24.09 -29.56
C SER A 688 -16.84 25.23 -30.47
N GLY A 689 -15.97 25.80 -31.31
CA GLY A 689 -16.33 26.84 -32.29
C GLY A 689 -17.17 26.34 -33.46
N PHE A 690 -17.18 25.03 -33.73
CA PHE A 690 -17.86 24.43 -34.88
C PHE A 690 -19.22 23.79 -34.51
N ILE A 691 -19.40 23.40 -33.26
CA ILE A 691 -20.60 22.67 -32.80
C ILE A 691 -21.88 23.47 -33.00
N GLY A 692 -22.90 22.80 -33.57
CA GLY A 692 -24.25 23.32 -33.75
C GLY A 692 -24.56 23.87 -35.14
N ASP A 693 -23.61 23.87 -36.08
CA ASP A 693 -23.90 24.12 -37.49
C ASP A 693 -24.44 22.87 -38.23
N ALA A 694 -24.67 22.97 -39.54
CA ALA A 694 -25.26 21.87 -40.32
C ALA A 694 -24.27 20.73 -40.66
N SER A 695 -22.97 20.97 -40.50
CA SER A 695 -21.87 20.03 -40.80
C SER A 695 -21.35 19.34 -39.54
N HIS A 696 -21.57 19.91 -38.36
CA HIS A 696 -21.07 19.40 -37.08
C HIS A 696 -22.19 18.91 -36.17
N LEU A 697 -21.84 18.14 -35.15
CA LEU A 697 -22.76 17.69 -34.13
C LEU A 697 -23.38 18.88 -33.39
N SER A 698 -24.61 18.71 -32.90
CA SER A 698 -25.21 19.65 -31.95
C SER A 698 -24.82 19.28 -30.51
N VAL A 699 -24.94 20.21 -29.56
CA VAL A 699 -24.74 19.90 -28.12
C VAL A 699 -25.69 18.79 -27.65
N ALA A 700 -26.88 18.66 -28.25
CA ALA A 700 -27.81 17.57 -27.93
C ALA A 700 -27.32 16.21 -28.44
N ASP A 701 -26.64 16.17 -29.59
CA ASP A 701 -26.01 14.96 -30.10
C ASP A 701 -24.83 14.55 -29.21
N LEU A 702 -24.03 15.52 -28.75
CA LEU A 702 -22.94 15.27 -27.79
C LEU A 702 -23.46 14.71 -26.46
N HIS A 703 -24.57 15.21 -25.94
CA HIS A 703 -25.21 14.61 -24.76
C HIS A 703 -25.74 13.20 -25.02
N SER A 704 -26.19 12.91 -26.24
CA SER A 704 -26.63 11.56 -26.62
C SER A 704 -25.45 10.59 -26.64
N LEU A 705 -24.30 11.01 -27.18
CA LEU A 705 -23.05 10.25 -27.14
C LEU A 705 -22.58 10.04 -25.69
N PHE A 706 -22.51 11.11 -24.91
CA PHE A 706 -22.07 11.07 -23.51
C PHE A 706 -22.96 10.18 -22.64
N SER A 707 -24.28 10.28 -22.79
CA SER A 707 -25.24 9.45 -22.03
C SER A 707 -25.16 7.96 -22.39
N ALA A 708 -24.57 7.62 -23.54
CA ALA A 708 -24.30 6.25 -23.96
C ALA A 708 -22.92 5.74 -23.52
N GLY A 709 -22.20 6.50 -22.67
CA GLY A 709 -20.91 6.12 -22.11
C GLY A 709 -19.70 6.61 -22.89
N ASN A 710 -19.87 7.42 -23.94
CA ASN A 710 -18.75 7.98 -24.70
C ASN A 710 -18.14 9.19 -23.99
N GLU A 711 -16.85 9.42 -24.20
CA GLU A 711 -16.14 10.59 -23.68
C GLU A 711 -16.26 11.77 -24.66
N ILE A 712 -16.44 12.98 -24.11
CA ILE A 712 -16.39 14.24 -24.86
C ILE A 712 -15.15 15.03 -24.42
N ALA A 713 -14.23 15.25 -25.34
CA ALA A 713 -12.89 15.79 -25.14
C ALA A 713 -12.66 17.07 -25.99
N GLY A 714 -11.55 17.77 -25.76
CA GLY A 714 -11.27 19.07 -26.40
C GLY A 714 -10.32 19.00 -27.60
N HIS A 715 -10.52 19.88 -28.59
CA HIS A 715 -9.72 19.94 -29.82
C HIS A 715 -9.35 21.34 -30.29
N THR A 716 -9.38 22.36 -29.42
CA THR A 716 -9.28 23.82 -29.71
C THR A 716 -10.58 24.41 -30.26
N ILE A 717 -10.75 25.73 -30.24
CA ILE A 717 -11.99 26.38 -30.68
C ILE A 717 -12.21 26.16 -32.18
N ASP A 718 -11.21 26.52 -32.98
CA ASP A 718 -11.31 26.63 -34.45
C ASP A 718 -10.32 25.69 -35.20
N HIS A 719 -9.96 24.56 -34.59
CA HIS A 719 -8.97 23.60 -35.11
C HIS A 719 -7.59 24.27 -35.37
N ALA A 720 -7.18 25.15 -34.44
CA ALA A 720 -5.97 25.94 -34.57
C ALA A 720 -4.70 25.12 -34.30
N ASN A 721 -3.67 25.28 -35.14
CA ASN A 721 -2.36 24.66 -34.91
C ASN A 721 -1.61 25.43 -33.81
N ILE A 722 -1.78 25.03 -32.55
CA ILE A 722 -1.27 25.77 -31.39
C ILE A 722 0.25 25.85 -31.32
N LYS A 723 0.97 24.89 -31.91
CA LYS A 723 2.44 24.93 -32.06
C LYS A 723 2.93 26.15 -32.86
N LYS A 724 2.10 26.68 -33.77
CA LYS A 724 2.45 27.85 -34.59
C LYS A 724 2.00 29.18 -33.97
N LEU A 725 1.26 29.13 -32.86
CA LEU A 725 0.73 30.30 -32.19
C LEU A 725 1.68 30.80 -31.11
N LYS A 726 1.48 32.04 -30.67
CA LYS A 726 2.10 32.51 -29.43
C LYS A 726 1.37 31.88 -28.25
N THR A 727 2.05 31.70 -27.12
CA THR A 727 1.50 31.08 -25.91
C THR A 727 0.15 31.65 -25.49
N ALA A 728 -0.05 32.97 -25.55
CA ALA A 728 -1.33 33.59 -25.19
C ALA A 728 -2.48 33.21 -26.15
N GLU A 729 -2.19 33.10 -27.44
CA GLU A 729 -3.17 32.69 -28.47
C GLU A 729 -3.45 31.18 -28.36
N ALA A 730 -2.42 30.37 -28.11
CA ALA A 730 -2.57 28.94 -27.84
C ALA A 730 -3.41 28.68 -26.58
N ARG A 731 -3.16 29.41 -25.48
CA ARG A 731 -3.98 29.32 -24.27
C ARG A 731 -5.42 29.74 -24.54
N TYR A 732 -5.62 30.81 -25.31
CA TYR A 732 -6.96 31.24 -25.70
C TYR A 732 -7.72 30.12 -26.42
N GLU A 733 -7.09 29.48 -27.42
CA GLU A 733 -7.66 28.35 -28.16
C GLU A 733 -7.96 27.14 -27.27
N VAL A 734 -7.07 26.79 -26.34
CA VAL A 734 -7.17 25.54 -25.56
C VAL A 734 -8.08 25.69 -24.34
N CYS A 735 -7.87 26.74 -23.53
CA CYS A 735 -8.63 26.96 -22.30
C CYS A 735 -10.09 27.36 -22.60
N THR A 736 -10.32 28.21 -23.61
CA THR A 736 -11.70 28.63 -23.96
C THR A 736 -12.50 27.46 -24.52
N ASP A 737 -11.87 26.60 -25.33
CA ASP A 737 -12.49 25.39 -25.84
C ASP A 737 -12.93 24.47 -24.71
N ARG A 738 -11.99 24.15 -23.80
CA ARG A 738 -12.27 23.34 -22.61
C ARG A 738 -13.41 23.91 -21.78
N ASN A 739 -13.34 25.20 -21.46
CA ASN A 739 -14.32 25.87 -20.62
C ASN A 739 -15.71 25.91 -21.26
N THR A 740 -15.77 26.02 -22.59
CA THR A 740 -17.04 26.01 -23.33
C THR A 740 -17.68 24.63 -23.23
N ILE A 741 -16.90 23.57 -23.45
CA ILE A 741 -17.38 22.18 -23.37
C ILE A 741 -17.75 21.81 -21.91
N LEU A 742 -16.95 22.23 -20.92
CA LEU A 742 -17.32 22.13 -19.50
C LEU A 742 -18.64 22.87 -19.21
N GLY A 743 -18.84 24.04 -19.81
CA GLY A 743 -20.06 24.84 -19.69
C GLY A 743 -21.31 24.18 -20.29
N TRP A 744 -21.14 23.22 -21.20
CA TRP A 744 -22.21 22.35 -21.70
C TRP A 744 -22.48 21.16 -20.76
N GLY A 745 -21.66 20.95 -19.73
CA GLY A 745 -21.87 19.94 -18.69
C GLY A 745 -21.11 18.64 -18.89
N PHE A 746 -20.09 18.60 -19.76
CA PHE A 746 -19.24 17.43 -19.95
C PHE A 746 -17.99 17.48 -19.05
N PRO A 747 -17.51 16.35 -18.52
CA PRO A 747 -16.27 16.26 -17.76
C PRO A 747 -15.06 16.19 -18.72
N VAL A 748 -14.44 17.33 -19.04
CA VAL A 748 -13.39 17.39 -20.07
C VAL A 748 -12.00 17.20 -19.45
N THR A 749 -11.38 16.06 -19.73
CA THR A 749 -10.06 15.64 -19.24
C THR A 749 -9.04 15.40 -20.35
N SER A 750 -9.44 14.96 -21.54
CA SER A 750 -8.51 14.65 -22.63
C SER A 750 -8.45 15.73 -23.73
N PHE A 751 -7.30 15.84 -24.39
CA PHE A 751 -7.07 16.78 -25.49
C PHE A 751 -6.43 16.11 -26.71
N ALA A 752 -6.81 16.55 -27.92
CA ALA A 752 -6.12 16.19 -29.15
C ALA A 752 -5.51 17.45 -29.79
N TYR A 753 -4.25 17.38 -30.21
CA TYR A 753 -3.63 18.52 -30.92
C TYR A 753 -4.10 18.54 -32.38
N PRO A 754 -4.66 19.65 -32.89
CA PRO A 754 -4.93 19.79 -34.32
C PRO A 754 -3.70 19.49 -35.17
N TYR A 755 -3.89 18.72 -36.25
CA TYR A 755 -2.82 18.21 -37.12
C TYR A 755 -1.81 17.28 -36.41
N GLY A 756 -2.06 16.86 -35.18
CA GLY A 756 -1.10 16.17 -34.31
C GLY A 756 0.18 16.97 -34.06
N SER A 757 0.11 18.29 -34.14
CA SER A 757 1.28 19.17 -34.14
C SER A 757 1.48 19.81 -32.77
N TYR A 758 2.50 19.36 -32.05
CA TYR A 758 2.83 19.85 -30.71
C TYR A 758 4.35 19.92 -30.46
N ASP A 759 4.70 20.53 -29.34
CA ASP A 759 6.02 20.59 -28.71
C ASP A 759 5.83 20.82 -27.20
N ALA A 760 6.93 20.85 -26.45
CA ALA A 760 6.90 21.06 -24.99
C ALA A 760 6.15 22.34 -24.57
N GLY A 761 6.15 23.39 -25.41
CA GLY A 761 5.39 24.61 -25.12
C GLY A 761 3.87 24.40 -25.27
N SER A 762 3.48 23.60 -26.26
CA SER A 762 2.08 23.21 -26.51
C SER A 762 1.56 22.29 -25.39
N GLU A 763 2.37 21.33 -24.94
CA GLU A 763 2.07 20.43 -23.81
C GLU A 763 1.79 21.21 -22.53
N LEU A 764 2.66 22.17 -22.19
CA LEU A 764 2.47 23.05 -21.02
C LEU A 764 1.17 23.85 -21.11
N VAL A 765 0.78 24.32 -22.30
CA VAL A 765 -0.50 25.02 -22.48
C VAL A 765 -1.67 24.09 -22.20
N VAL A 766 -1.63 22.85 -22.68
CA VAL A 766 -2.70 21.85 -22.46
C VAL A 766 -2.80 21.48 -20.98
N HIS A 767 -1.68 21.17 -20.34
CA HIS A 767 -1.59 20.96 -18.89
C HIS A 767 -2.17 22.13 -18.10
N ASP A 768 -1.71 23.36 -18.36
CA ASP A 768 -2.11 24.55 -17.61
C ASP A 768 -3.57 24.96 -17.86
N CYS A 769 -4.19 24.49 -18.95
CA CYS A 769 -5.62 24.67 -19.20
C CYS A 769 -6.48 23.61 -18.48
N GLY A 770 -5.87 22.66 -17.77
CA GLY A 770 -6.54 21.70 -16.90
C GLY A 770 -6.97 20.40 -17.58
N TYR A 771 -6.37 20.05 -18.72
CA TYR A 771 -6.46 18.70 -19.27
C TYR A 771 -5.51 17.76 -18.52
N ASN A 772 -5.80 16.46 -18.53
CA ASN A 772 -4.97 15.41 -17.95
C ASN A 772 -4.09 14.72 -19.02
N SER A 773 -4.41 14.91 -20.30
CA SER A 773 -3.65 14.32 -21.41
C SER A 773 -3.72 15.14 -22.70
N GLY A 774 -2.82 14.82 -23.64
CA GLY A 774 -2.73 15.40 -24.97
C GLY A 774 -2.24 14.36 -26.00
N ARG A 775 -2.95 14.15 -27.11
CA ARG A 775 -2.59 13.15 -28.14
C ARG A 775 -2.18 13.75 -29.49
N GLY A 776 -1.17 13.14 -30.11
CA GLY A 776 -0.73 13.41 -31.49
C GLY A 776 -1.53 12.62 -32.55
N VAL A 777 -0.94 12.32 -33.72
CA VAL A 777 -1.58 11.49 -34.77
C VAL A 777 -0.69 10.35 -35.30
N SER A 778 0.36 10.02 -34.55
CA SER A 778 1.35 9.01 -34.93
C SER A 778 2.18 8.55 -33.74
N GLY A 779 2.98 7.49 -33.91
CA GLY A 779 3.95 7.01 -32.93
C GLY A 779 3.75 5.55 -32.52
N VAL A 780 2.62 4.94 -32.91
CA VAL A 780 2.36 3.50 -32.84
C VAL A 780 2.25 2.94 -34.27
N ASP A 781 2.88 1.79 -34.54
CA ASP A 781 2.80 1.05 -35.80
C ASP A 781 2.94 -0.47 -35.57
N ASP A 782 2.81 -1.27 -36.64
CA ASP A 782 2.85 -2.73 -36.60
C ASP A 782 4.27 -3.32 -36.79
N THR A 783 5.33 -2.52 -36.66
CA THR A 783 6.71 -2.96 -36.95
C THR A 783 7.77 -2.61 -35.90
N LYS A 784 7.57 -1.55 -35.12
CA LYS A 784 8.57 -1.01 -34.18
C LYS A 784 7.99 -0.64 -32.83
N THR A 785 6.85 0.02 -32.82
CA THR A 785 6.19 0.48 -31.59
C THR A 785 4.75 0.02 -31.64
N PHE A 786 4.52 -1.18 -31.14
CA PHE A 786 3.25 -1.89 -31.31
C PHE A 786 2.09 -1.32 -30.52
N ALA A 787 2.38 -0.58 -29.43
CA ALA A 787 1.39 0.09 -28.62
C ALA A 787 2.01 1.29 -27.87
N GLU A 788 1.17 2.21 -27.38
CA GLU A 788 1.53 3.15 -26.32
C GLU A 788 1.52 2.42 -24.97
N THR A 789 2.31 2.88 -24.00
CA THR A 789 2.36 2.26 -22.67
C THR A 789 1.14 2.67 -21.83
N ILE A 790 0.80 1.85 -20.85
CA ILE A 790 -0.16 2.19 -19.80
C ILE A 790 0.55 2.00 -18.45
N PRO A 791 0.80 3.06 -17.67
CA PRO A 791 0.57 4.47 -18.02
C PRO A 791 1.46 4.95 -19.19
N PRO A 792 1.08 6.02 -19.91
CA PRO A 792 1.87 6.56 -21.02
C PRO A 792 3.17 7.20 -20.54
N LEU A 793 4.24 7.09 -21.32
CA LEU A 793 5.54 7.74 -21.03
C LEU A 793 5.44 9.26 -20.94
N ASP A 794 4.54 9.85 -21.71
CA ASP A 794 4.21 11.27 -21.70
C ASP A 794 2.69 11.43 -21.88
N ALA A 795 1.99 11.76 -20.79
CA ALA A 795 0.54 11.93 -20.81
C ALA A 795 0.09 13.06 -21.75
N TYR A 796 0.94 14.06 -22.02
CA TYR A 796 0.63 15.20 -22.90
C TYR A 796 1.16 15.03 -24.32
N GLY A 797 1.81 13.90 -24.62
CA GLY A 797 2.41 13.56 -25.91
C GLY A 797 2.05 12.15 -26.38
N LEU A 798 0.80 11.71 -26.16
CA LEU A 798 0.39 10.32 -26.43
C LEU A 798 0.65 9.90 -27.89
N ARG A 799 1.30 8.73 -28.05
CA ARG A 799 1.51 8.09 -29.35
C ARG A 799 0.28 7.30 -29.75
N MET A 800 0.03 7.27 -31.05
CA MET A 800 -1.13 6.56 -31.60
C MET A 800 -0.87 6.03 -33.01
N THR A 801 -1.80 5.21 -33.53
CA THR A 801 -1.68 4.71 -34.90
C THR A 801 -1.91 5.84 -35.91
N PRO A 802 -1.46 5.71 -37.16
CA PRO A 802 -1.87 6.62 -38.22
C PRO A 802 -3.41 6.71 -38.33
N SER A 803 -3.94 7.88 -38.70
CA SER A 803 -5.38 8.05 -38.94
C SER A 803 -5.88 7.06 -39.98
N ILE A 804 -7.10 6.54 -39.77
CA ILE A 804 -7.80 5.73 -40.76
C ILE A 804 -8.22 6.65 -41.93
N LYS A 805 -7.90 6.23 -43.16
CA LYS A 805 -8.10 6.99 -44.39
C LYS A 805 -8.73 6.13 -45.46
N GLN A 806 -9.14 6.75 -46.57
CA GLN A 806 -9.53 6.01 -47.76
C GLN A 806 -8.41 5.04 -48.18
N GLY A 807 -8.75 3.76 -48.27
CA GLY A 807 -7.82 2.69 -48.62
C GLY A 807 -7.12 2.03 -47.43
N THR A 808 -7.30 2.51 -46.19
CA THR A 808 -6.94 1.73 -45.00
C THR A 808 -7.82 0.48 -44.95
N THR A 809 -7.21 -0.69 -45.07
CA THR A 809 -7.94 -1.97 -45.06
C THR A 809 -8.26 -2.41 -43.64
N MET A 810 -9.33 -3.20 -43.44
CA MET A 810 -9.65 -3.77 -42.11
C MET A 810 -8.50 -4.60 -41.56
N ALA A 811 -7.84 -5.40 -42.40
CA ALA A 811 -6.64 -6.15 -42.02
C ALA A 811 -5.51 -5.27 -41.46
N THR A 812 -5.39 -4.01 -41.90
CA THR A 812 -4.43 -3.06 -41.34
C THR A 812 -4.83 -2.61 -39.94
N VAL A 813 -6.11 -2.31 -39.73
CA VAL A 813 -6.63 -1.87 -38.42
C VAL A 813 -6.58 -3.01 -37.40
N GLU A 814 -7.00 -4.21 -37.79
CA GLU A 814 -6.84 -5.45 -37.01
C GLU A 814 -5.36 -5.75 -36.72
N GLY A 815 -4.48 -5.46 -37.70
CA GLY A 815 -3.04 -5.59 -37.58
C GLY A 815 -2.44 -4.79 -36.43
N TYR A 816 -2.91 -3.55 -36.19
CA TYR A 816 -2.42 -2.75 -35.05
C TYR A 816 -2.75 -3.38 -33.71
N VAL A 817 -3.98 -3.88 -33.55
CA VAL A 817 -4.45 -4.51 -32.30
C VAL A 817 -3.73 -5.84 -32.08
N THR A 818 -3.71 -6.71 -33.09
CA THR A 818 -3.05 -8.02 -33.00
C THR A 818 -1.53 -7.92 -32.83
N ALA A 819 -0.89 -6.89 -33.39
CA ALA A 819 0.52 -6.62 -33.15
C ALA A 819 0.79 -6.27 -31.69
N ALA A 820 -0.05 -5.44 -31.06
CA ALA A 820 0.05 -5.16 -29.62
C ALA A 820 -0.13 -6.44 -28.79
N GLU A 821 -1.18 -7.22 -29.04
CA GLU A 821 -1.46 -8.47 -28.32
C GLU A 821 -0.29 -9.46 -28.39
N THR A 822 0.32 -9.61 -29.57
CA THR A 822 1.44 -10.53 -29.78
C THR A 822 2.78 -10.03 -29.26
N HIS A 823 2.89 -8.74 -28.88
CA HIS A 823 4.13 -8.10 -28.44
C HIS A 823 4.02 -7.47 -27.04
N GLY A 824 3.17 -8.03 -26.18
CA GLY A 824 3.14 -7.69 -24.75
C GLY A 824 2.03 -6.73 -24.34
N GLY A 825 1.02 -6.53 -25.18
CA GLY A 825 -0.13 -5.69 -24.89
C GLY A 825 0.14 -4.19 -25.04
N GLY A 826 -0.55 -3.38 -24.24
CA GLY A 826 -0.44 -1.92 -24.26
C GLY A 826 -1.64 -1.24 -24.91
N TRP A 827 -1.52 0.05 -25.20
CA TRP A 827 -2.59 0.91 -25.68
C TRP A 827 -2.54 1.20 -27.18
N VAL A 828 -3.56 0.75 -27.91
CA VAL A 828 -3.76 1.03 -29.34
C VAL A 828 -4.87 2.06 -29.50
N GLN A 829 -4.51 3.21 -30.08
CA GLN A 829 -5.40 4.35 -30.26
C GLN A 829 -5.73 4.56 -31.74
N LEU A 830 -7.02 4.42 -32.10
CA LEU A 830 -7.51 4.45 -33.47
C LEU A 830 -8.29 5.74 -33.75
N LEU A 831 -7.86 6.50 -34.77
CA LEU A 831 -8.48 7.78 -35.13
C LEU A 831 -9.27 7.70 -36.44
N ILE A 832 -10.53 8.12 -36.38
CA ILE A 832 -11.47 8.25 -37.48
C ILE A 832 -11.94 9.71 -37.57
N HIS A 833 -11.88 10.35 -38.73
CA HIS A 833 -12.43 11.72 -38.88
C HIS A 833 -13.87 11.68 -39.41
N HIS A 834 -14.14 10.82 -40.38
CA HIS A 834 -15.47 10.65 -40.95
C HIS A 834 -15.92 9.18 -41.02
N LEU A 835 -17.18 8.94 -40.69
CA LEU A 835 -17.91 7.69 -40.84
C LEU A 835 -18.98 7.85 -41.94
N CYS A 836 -18.51 7.83 -43.19
CA CYS A 836 -19.28 8.16 -44.38
C CYS A 836 -18.73 7.37 -45.59
N ASP A 837 -19.49 7.30 -46.68
CA ASP A 837 -18.96 6.75 -47.95
C ASP A 837 -18.26 7.85 -48.76
N GLN A 838 -16.92 7.84 -48.75
CA GLN A 838 -16.05 8.66 -49.59
C GLN A 838 -16.29 10.20 -49.48
N CYS A 839 -16.66 10.71 -48.31
CA CYS A 839 -16.88 12.15 -48.15
C CYS A 839 -15.57 12.96 -48.17
N ASP A 840 -14.45 12.39 -47.71
CA ASP A 840 -13.11 12.99 -47.80
C ASP A 840 -11.98 11.94 -47.72
N ALA A 841 -10.71 12.36 -47.74
CA ALA A 841 -9.57 11.45 -47.68
C ALA A 841 -9.42 10.69 -46.35
N TYR A 842 -10.05 11.16 -45.26
CA TYR A 842 -9.99 10.62 -43.90
C TYR A 842 -11.29 9.89 -43.50
N SER A 843 -12.05 9.43 -44.49
CA SER A 843 -13.29 8.68 -44.29
C SER A 843 -13.09 7.16 -44.21
N THR A 844 -13.85 6.52 -43.33
CA THR A 844 -14.15 5.06 -43.34
C THR A 844 -15.65 4.82 -43.51
N THR A 845 -16.04 3.68 -44.06
CA THR A 845 -17.44 3.37 -44.33
C THR A 845 -18.14 2.75 -43.11
N VAL A 846 -19.45 2.94 -42.98
CA VAL A 846 -20.28 2.28 -41.94
C VAL A 846 -20.11 0.75 -41.97
N PRO A 847 -20.16 0.06 -43.13
CA PRO A 847 -19.91 -1.37 -43.19
C PRO A 847 -18.53 -1.79 -42.68
N ASP A 848 -17.47 -1.07 -43.06
CA ASP A 848 -16.11 -1.40 -42.65
C ASP A 848 -15.94 -1.21 -41.13
N PHE A 849 -16.40 -0.07 -40.61
CA PHE A 849 -16.37 0.18 -39.16
C PHE A 849 -17.20 -0.85 -38.38
N THR A 850 -18.36 -1.24 -38.91
CA THR A 850 -19.18 -2.32 -38.32
C THR A 850 -18.43 -3.65 -38.28
N ALA A 851 -17.77 -4.01 -39.38
CA ALA A 851 -16.98 -5.24 -39.46
C ALA A 851 -15.80 -5.23 -38.48
N PHE A 852 -15.11 -4.09 -38.35
CA PHE A 852 -14.04 -3.92 -37.36
C PHE A 852 -14.58 -4.08 -35.93
N LEU A 853 -15.70 -3.44 -35.59
CA LEU A 853 -16.29 -3.57 -34.26
C LEU A 853 -16.76 -5.00 -33.96
N ASP A 854 -17.29 -5.72 -34.95
CA ASP A 854 -17.67 -7.14 -34.81
C ASP A 854 -16.44 -8.02 -34.53
N TRP A 855 -15.35 -7.79 -35.25
CA TRP A 855 -14.09 -8.47 -35.00
C TRP A 855 -13.53 -8.14 -33.61
N LEU A 856 -13.47 -6.86 -33.26
CA LEU A 856 -12.98 -6.37 -31.97
C LEU A 856 -13.80 -6.93 -30.80
N GLN A 857 -15.12 -7.08 -30.97
CA GLN A 857 -15.97 -7.74 -29.97
C GLN A 857 -15.57 -9.20 -29.76
N GLY A 858 -15.11 -9.89 -30.81
CA GLY A 858 -14.54 -11.23 -30.72
C GLY A 858 -13.26 -11.26 -29.87
N GLU A 859 -12.35 -10.29 -30.06
CA GLU A 859 -11.13 -10.18 -29.25
C GLU A 859 -11.40 -9.79 -27.80
N VAL A 860 -12.40 -8.94 -27.55
CA VAL A 860 -12.87 -8.64 -26.19
C VAL A 860 -13.45 -9.90 -25.54
N ALA A 861 -14.21 -10.70 -26.28
CA ALA A 861 -14.76 -11.95 -25.77
C ALA A 861 -13.69 -13.05 -25.57
N SER A 862 -12.54 -12.96 -26.26
CA SER A 862 -11.40 -13.87 -26.07
C SER A 862 -10.58 -13.54 -24.83
N GLY A 863 -10.72 -12.33 -24.29
CA GLY A 863 -10.04 -11.85 -23.09
C GLY A 863 -8.69 -11.16 -23.35
N GLY A 864 -8.23 -11.10 -24.61
CA GLY A 864 -6.97 -10.44 -24.99
C GLY A 864 -7.06 -8.92 -25.12
N VAL A 865 -8.28 -8.39 -25.32
CA VAL A 865 -8.52 -6.96 -25.57
C VAL A 865 -9.57 -6.38 -24.62
N VAL A 866 -9.40 -5.13 -24.24
CA VAL A 866 -10.47 -4.30 -23.66
C VAL A 866 -10.62 -3.00 -24.44
N VAL A 867 -11.85 -2.49 -24.54
CA VAL A 867 -12.13 -1.19 -25.18
C VAL A 867 -12.40 -0.16 -24.10
N LYS A 868 -11.64 0.95 -24.12
CA LYS A 868 -11.74 2.05 -23.16
C LYS A 868 -11.66 3.40 -23.87
N THR A 869 -12.33 4.41 -23.33
CA THR A 869 -12.14 5.82 -23.67
C THR A 869 -10.77 6.32 -23.21
N THR A 870 -10.29 7.46 -23.73
CA THR A 870 -9.04 8.08 -23.27
C THR A 870 -9.09 8.42 -21.79
N ASP A 871 -10.21 8.95 -21.28
CA ASP A 871 -10.43 9.24 -19.86
C ASP A 871 -10.34 7.98 -18.99
N GLU A 872 -10.89 6.85 -19.43
CA GLU A 872 -10.81 5.58 -18.69
C GLU A 872 -9.40 4.96 -18.66
N VAL A 873 -8.50 5.38 -19.56
CA VAL A 873 -7.10 4.95 -19.58
C VAL A 873 -6.19 5.91 -18.81
N ILE A 874 -6.39 7.22 -18.98
CA ILE A 874 -5.57 8.26 -18.33
C ILE A 874 -6.03 8.52 -16.89
N GLY A 875 -7.33 8.55 -16.65
CA GLY A 875 -7.93 8.90 -15.37
C GLY A 875 -7.66 10.36 -14.95
N GLY A 876 -7.66 10.57 -13.63
CA GLY A 876 -7.46 11.88 -13.01
C GLY A 876 -8.77 12.65 -12.77
N THR A 877 -8.68 13.74 -11.99
CA THR A 877 -9.85 14.55 -11.65
C THR A 877 -10.12 15.62 -12.70
N VAL A 878 -11.40 15.93 -12.93
CA VAL A 878 -11.80 17.07 -13.77
C VAL A 878 -11.38 18.37 -13.08
N GLN A 879 -10.45 19.10 -13.69
CA GLN A 879 -9.98 20.38 -13.15
C GLN A 879 -11.03 21.49 -13.33
N PRO A 880 -11.12 22.47 -12.40
CA PRO A 880 -12.00 23.62 -12.57
C PRO A 880 -11.67 24.43 -13.84
N PRO A 881 -12.62 25.24 -14.35
CA PRO A 881 -12.37 26.12 -15.49
C PRO A 881 -11.19 27.07 -15.26
N VAL A 882 -10.31 27.22 -16.25
CA VAL A 882 -9.11 28.06 -16.18
C VAL A 882 -9.29 29.31 -17.04
N ALA A 883 -8.93 30.49 -16.54
CA ALA A 883 -8.99 31.71 -17.34
C ALA A 883 -8.03 31.62 -18.56
N PRO A 884 -8.50 31.95 -19.78
CA PRO A 884 -7.69 31.87 -21.00
C PRO A 884 -6.44 32.76 -20.96
#